data_AF-A0A5N5HI60-F1
#
_entry.id   AF-A0A5N5HI60-F1
#
_cell.length_a   1.000
_cell.length_b   1.000
_cell.length_c   1.000
_cell.angle_alpha   90.00
_cell.angle_beta   90.00
_cell.angle_gamma   90.00
#
_symmetry.space_group_name_H-M   'P 1'
#
loop_
_entity.id
_entity.type
_entity.pdbx_description
1 polymer ?
#
loop_
_entity_poly.entity_id
_entity_poly.type
_entity_poly.pdbx_seq_one_letter_code
_entity_poly.pdbx_strand_id
1 'polypeptide(L)'
;MTSTSSSSSCGSNILFTLLFHFSRSGACDSDESCCRVLLRDLAAREFNAFLWVSLIAVTALLLARVFKLLCLWVKARSIPGPPCPSFYGHHKLLSRENFTDVLSGLHKKYGSVVKLWLGPTELLVSIKDPILIKEMLLKAADKLPLTGRAFHLAFGKSSLFASSFEMVQKGREALFTELSGKILESENVIRRKAVDSILERIQTFVAKASVDSKMVSQHMAFTMLGATLFGDAFLAWSNATIYEELLMKIAKDARLWASYNVTPVWKRGFWKYQSLCTKLKCLTQDIIRQCKINCMLFGQDHSHRIETENWGKEFASDGPSCSEVVIVNDLIFQELNGHLNPREEEPCRNLMGIMFHGCLTTAGLINNILVSLVTHPKIQDKIYSEITMARNSSMEEGQLDIHKLVLLLATVYESARLVPPGSLIQRCSLKHDLNLKGGATIPAGAGVVVPVQLVQMNDYNWGSDAGEFNPYRFLARSREGSDILLNKSFSGPAEKIVHTGESSFVLNDPDKNPAFLSFGSGMRACIGQKFVIEGVATLFASLLEHYEIKLHQEAEEKPKPSNFAFQLLSSSQIVFMKSESYLSLLIASFFLLLPAFSSTAEESSTRIGCGHTSHRNMATPGGVHESHGAQNSAEVEDLARFAVQEHNKKENALLEFVRVVKAKEQVVAGTLHHLTIEAIEAGKKKLYQAKVWVKPWMGFKEVQEFKHADEEETPSVTSSDLGVQDAANHAVKSLQQKSNSLLPYELQEVVHAQAEVAEEHAKFNMLLKVKRGSKEEKFKAEVHKNVEGTFSLNQMEADHS
;
A
#
# COMPACT_ATOMS: atom_id res chain seq x y z
N MET A 1 34.95 20.48 68.11
CA MET A 1 36.28 20.16 68.69
C MET A 1 36.57 18.70 68.41
N THR A 2 37.79 18.41 67.90
CA THR A 2 38.50 17.11 67.79
C THR A 2 37.82 15.96 67.01
N SER A 3 38.42 15.17 66.11
CA SER A 3 39.66 15.11 65.31
C SER A 3 39.72 13.67 64.73
N THR A 4 40.01 13.49 63.42
CA THR A 4 40.76 12.35 62.78
C THR A 4 40.25 10.89 62.98
N SER A 5 40.35 9.90 62.09
CA SER A 5 41.08 9.67 60.83
C SER A 5 40.57 8.37 60.17
N SER A 6 40.68 8.33 58.84
CA SER A 6 40.43 7.22 57.91
C SER A 6 41.41 6.04 58.03
N SER A 7 40.91 4.81 57.83
CA SER A 7 41.72 3.59 57.63
C SER A 7 41.68 3.13 56.17
N SER A 8 42.84 3.09 55.49
CA SER A 8 43.03 2.56 54.14
C SER A 8 44.09 1.45 54.12
N SER A 9 43.86 0.45 53.24
CA SER A 9 44.84 -0.37 52.50
C SER A 9 45.97 -1.09 53.27
N CYS A 10 45.85 -2.42 53.39
CA CYS A 10 47.00 -3.30 53.62
C CYS A 10 46.96 -4.48 52.63
N GLY A 11 47.83 -4.45 51.62
CA GLY A 11 47.90 -5.47 50.57
C GLY A 11 48.88 -5.16 49.44
N SER A 12 50.01 -4.50 49.72
CA SER A 12 51.14 -4.37 48.79
C SER A 12 52.36 -3.87 49.55
N ASN A 13 53.13 -4.76 50.17
CA ASN A 13 54.42 -4.42 50.80
C ASN A 13 55.34 -5.65 50.96
N ILE A 14 55.34 -6.55 49.98
CA ILE A 14 56.30 -7.68 49.94
C ILE A 14 57.44 -7.40 48.93
N LEU A 15 57.23 -6.51 47.95
CA LEU A 15 58.24 -6.17 46.96
C LEU A 15 59.26 -5.11 47.44
N PHE A 16 58.89 -4.25 48.39
CA PHE A 16 59.75 -3.17 48.90
C PHE A 16 60.79 -3.65 49.94
N THR A 17 60.53 -4.76 50.63
CA THR A 17 61.40 -5.27 51.70
C THR A 17 62.62 -6.01 51.16
N LEU A 18 62.57 -6.51 49.92
CA LEU A 18 63.71 -7.19 49.28
C LEU A 18 64.73 -6.21 48.67
N LEU A 19 64.32 -4.97 48.37
CA LEU A 19 65.22 -3.96 47.78
C LEU A 19 66.07 -3.20 48.81
N PHE A 20 65.71 -3.22 50.10
CA PHE A 20 66.45 -2.48 51.13
C PHE A 20 67.51 -3.29 51.88
N HIS A 21 67.64 -4.59 51.65
CA HIS A 21 68.59 -5.43 52.39
C HIS A 21 70.02 -5.47 51.82
N PHE A 22 70.28 -4.80 50.69
CA PHE A 22 71.59 -4.78 50.02
C PHE A 22 72.39 -3.49 50.18
N SER A 23 71.91 -2.51 50.96
CA SER A 23 72.63 -1.24 51.14
C SER A 23 73.38 -1.20 52.48
N ARG A 24 74.37 -2.09 52.66
CA ARG A 24 75.42 -1.89 53.68
C ARG A 24 76.67 -2.74 53.43
N SER A 25 77.51 -2.33 52.48
CA SER A 25 78.97 -2.57 52.52
C SER A 25 79.64 -1.73 51.45
N GLY A 26 80.73 -1.04 51.81
CA GLY A 26 81.33 0.03 51.03
C GLY A 26 82.21 -0.41 49.85
N ALA A 27 82.49 0.61 49.02
CA ALA A 27 83.58 0.77 48.05
C ALA A 27 83.69 -0.24 46.89
N CYS A 28 83.35 0.21 45.66
CA CYS A 28 84.16 0.09 44.44
C CYS A 28 83.43 0.69 43.21
N ASP A 29 84.12 1.49 42.41
CA ASP A 29 83.67 2.13 41.15
C ASP A 29 83.35 1.15 39.98
N SER A 30 83.03 -0.11 40.28
CA SER A 30 82.62 -1.15 39.31
C SER A 30 81.14 -1.55 39.42
N ASP A 31 80.40 -1.02 40.41
CA ASP A 31 79.04 -1.45 40.72
C ASP A 31 77.95 -0.85 39.82
N GLU A 32 78.19 0.31 39.20
CA GLU A 32 77.17 0.97 38.37
C GLU A 32 76.95 0.27 37.01
N SER A 33 77.96 -0.48 36.54
CA SER A 33 77.86 -1.34 35.35
C SER A 33 77.18 -2.67 35.71
N CYS A 34 77.56 -3.27 36.85
CA CYS A 34 76.98 -4.52 37.35
C CYS A 34 75.47 -4.38 37.64
N CYS A 35 75.06 -3.33 38.35
CA CYS A 35 73.64 -3.03 38.60
C CYS A 35 72.85 -2.78 37.32
N ARG A 36 73.42 -2.11 36.31
CA ARG A 36 72.76 -1.90 35.01
C ARG A 36 72.59 -3.19 34.22
N VAL A 37 73.55 -4.11 34.28
CA VAL A 37 73.43 -5.44 33.65
C VAL A 37 72.38 -6.29 34.36
N LEU A 38 72.36 -6.29 35.70
CA LEU A 38 71.38 -7.02 36.51
C LEU A 38 69.95 -6.49 36.30
N LEU A 39 69.76 -5.17 36.27
CA LEU A 39 68.47 -4.55 35.95
C LEU A 39 68.02 -4.84 34.51
N ARG A 40 68.96 -4.88 33.55
CA ARG A 40 68.67 -5.24 32.16
C ARG A 40 68.25 -6.70 32.01
N ASP A 41 68.89 -7.61 32.75
CA ASP A 41 68.55 -9.03 32.76
C ASP A 41 67.21 -9.31 33.48
N LEU A 42 66.94 -8.61 34.58
CA LEU A 42 65.63 -8.63 35.25
C LEU A 42 64.53 -8.10 34.32
N ALA A 43 64.73 -6.94 33.71
CA ALA A 43 63.79 -6.36 32.75
C ALA A 43 63.58 -7.27 31.52
N ALA A 44 64.63 -7.93 31.02
CA ALA A 44 64.53 -8.89 29.92
C ALA A 44 63.74 -10.15 30.32
N ARG A 45 63.92 -10.66 31.55
CA ARG A 45 63.15 -11.79 32.08
C ARG A 45 61.69 -11.45 32.30
N GLU A 46 61.38 -10.27 32.85
CA GLU A 46 60.01 -9.80 33.02
C GLU A 46 59.30 -9.57 31.67
N PHE A 47 60.00 -8.96 30.71
CA PHE A 47 59.47 -8.78 29.35
C PHE A 47 59.23 -10.13 28.65
N ASN A 48 60.16 -11.07 28.76
CA ASN A 48 59.99 -12.42 28.22
C ASN A 48 58.82 -13.17 28.90
N ALA A 49 58.67 -13.06 30.21
CA ALA A 49 57.54 -13.63 30.93
C ALA A 49 56.21 -13.02 30.45
N PHE A 50 56.14 -11.70 30.26
CA PHE A 50 54.98 -11.03 29.70
C PHE A 50 54.65 -11.50 28.28
N LEU A 51 55.66 -11.69 27.42
CA LEU A 51 55.48 -12.21 26.06
C LEU A 51 54.96 -13.65 26.06
N TRP A 52 55.49 -14.52 26.93
CA TRP A 52 55.01 -15.90 27.07
C TRP A 52 53.58 -15.95 27.60
N VAL A 53 53.25 -15.18 28.63
CA VAL A 53 51.88 -15.06 29.15
C VAL A 53 50.94 -14.55 28.06
N SER A 54 51.33 -13.53 27.30
CA SER A 54 50.57 -13.01 26.17
C SER A 54 50.38 -14.05 25.08
N LEU A 55 51.42 -14.80 24.72
CA LEU A 55 51.35 -15.86 23.72
C LEU A 55 50.43 -17.00 24.15
N ILE A 56 50.53 -17.45 25.41
CA ILE A 56 49.65 -18.47 25.98
C ILE A 56 48.21 -17.98 26.00
N ALA A 57 47.96 -16.74 26.44
CA ALA A 57 46.63 -16.15 26.46
C ALA A 57 46.02 -16.04 25.06
N VAL A 58 46.79 -15.58 24.07
CA VAL A 58 46.36 -15.50 22.66
C VAL A 58 46.10 -16.91 22.10
N THR A 59 46.97 -17.88 22.38
CA THR A 59 46.81 -19.26 21.90
C THR A 59 45.58 -19.92 22.51
N ALA A 60 45.36 -19.76 23.82
CA ALA A 60 44.16 -20.25 24.50
C ALA A 60 42.88 -19.59 23.95
N LEU A 61 42.92 -18.29 23.66
CA LEU A 61 41.81 -17.57 23.02
C LEU A 61 41.51 -18.11 21.62
N LEU A 62 42.54 -18.38 20.80
CA LEU A 62 42.38 -18.94 19.46
C LEU A 62 41.84 -20.37 19.50
N LEU A 63 42.39 -21.22 20.37
CA LEU A 63 41.89 -22.59 20.58
C LEU A 63 40.44 -22.60 21.04
N ALA A 64 40.07 -21.72 21.98
CA ALA A 64 38.68 -21.57 22.42
C ALA A 64 37.75 -21.13 21.28
N ARG A 65 38.20 -20.25 20.38
CA ARG A 65 37.43 -19.86 19.18
C ARG A 65 37.28 -21.00 18.19
N VAL A 66 38.35 -21.77 17.94
CA VAL A 66 38.31 -22.95 17.07
C VAL A 66 37.38 -24.02 17.64
N PHE A 67 37.45 -24.29 18.95
CA PHE A 67 36.55 -25.22 19.62
C PHE A 67 35.08 -24.81 19.48
N LYS A 68 34.76 -23.53 19.73
CA LYS A 68 33.40 -22.99 19.52
C LYS A 68 32.94 -23.15 18.08
N LEU A 69 33.82 -22.93 17.11
CA LEU A 69 33.52 -23.11 15.69
C LEU A 69 33.22 -24.57 15.35
N LEU A 70 34.03 -25.51 15.84
CA LEU A 70 33.82 -26.95 15.65
C LEU A 70 32.51 -27.40 16.29
N CYS A 71 32.19 -26.94 17.51
CA CYS A 71 30.90 -27.22 18.15
C CYS A 71 29.72 -26.70 17.30
N LEU A 72 29.82 -25.48 16.75
CA LEU A 72 28.80 -24.93 15.87
C LEU A 72 28.64 -25.80 14.61
N TRP A 73 29.74 -26.24 14.00
CA TRP A 73 29.72 -27.11 12.82
C TRP A 73 29.06 -28.46 13.10
N VAL A 74 29.41 -29.09 14.24
CA VAL A 74 28.81 -30.37 14.66
C VAL A 74 27.31 -30.21 14.87
N LYS A 75 26.88 -29.19 15.63
CA LYS A 75 25.45 -28.93 15.86
C LYS A 75 24.72 -28.62 14.55
N ALA A 76 25.33 -27.88 13.64
CA ALA A 76 24.74 -27.55 12.35
C ALA A 76 24.57 -28.77 11.43
N ARG A 77 25.25 -29.91 11.67
CA ARG A 77 25.11 -31.11 10.83
C ARG A 77 23.69 -31.66 10.84
N SER A 78 22.96 -31.54 11.95
CA SER A 78 21.58 -32.03 12.07
C SER A 78 20.57 -31.25 11.24
N ILE A 79 20.89 -30.01 10.84
CA ILE A 79 19.99 -29.17 10.04
C ILE A 79 20.14 -29.52 8.54
N PRO A 80 19.05 -29.76 7.80
CA PRO A 80 19.10 -30.01 6.35
C PRO A 80 19.71 -28.85 5.58
N GLY A 81 20.43 -29.13 4.50
CA GLY A 81 20.96 -28.10 3.59
C GLY A 81 22.15 -28.56 2.78
N PRO A 82 22.62 -27.73 1.83
CA PRO A 82 23.73 -28.06 0.96
C PRO A 82 25.01 -28.33 1.76
N PRO A 83 25.83 -29.32 1.34
CA PRO A 83 27.14 -29.53 1.92
C PRO A 83 27.99 -28.28 1.68
N CYS A 84 28.74 -27.85 2.70
CA CYS A 84 29.57 -26.64 2.59
C CYS A 84 30.75 -26.92 1.64
N PRO A 85 30.83 -26.27 0.46
CA PRO A 85 31.77 -26.67 -0.58
C PRO A 85 33.17 -26.06 -0.38
N SER A 86 33.34 -25.08 0.52
CA SER A 86 34.60 -24.36 0.72
C SER A 86 34.67 -23.59 2.04
N PHE A 87 35.86 -23.09 2.41
CA PHE A 87 36.06 -22.17 3.55
C PHE A 87 35.21 -20.89 3.46
N TYR A 88 34.90 -20.41 2.25
CA TYR A 88 34.07 -19.23 2.02
C TYR A 88 32.55 -19.52 2.09
N GLY A 89 32.18 -20.75 2.46
CA GLY A 89 30.78 -21.17 2.50
C GLY A 89 30.10 -21.04 1.14
N HIS A 90 28.89 -20.49 1.16
CA HIS A 90 28.02 -20.32 0.00
C HIS A 90 28.08 -18.89 -0.57
N HIS A 91 29.06 -18.08 -0.21
CA HIS A 91 29.11 -16.66 -0.61
C HIS A 91 29.02 -16.45 -2.14
N LYS A 92 29.63 -17.33 -2.94
CA LYS A 92 29.55 -17.30 -4.42
C LYS A 92 28.17 -17.66 -4.98
N LEU A 93 27.42 -18.55 -4.31
CA LEU A 93 26.04 -18.89 -4.67
C LEU A 93 25.15 -17.67 -4.47
N LEU A 94 25.38 -16.95 -3.37
CA LEU A 94 24.58 -15.81 -2.96
C LEU A 94 24.90 -14.53 -3.73
N SER A 95 26.13 -14.37 -4.25
CA SER A 95 26.51 -13.18 -5.00
C SER A 95 26.00 -13.18 -6.45
N ARG A 96 25.75 -14.35 -7.03
CA ARG A 96 25.37 -14.51 -8.44
C ARG A 96 23.86 -14.49 -8.69
N GLU A 97 23.09 -15.10 -7.80
CA GLU A 97 21.65 -15.27 -7.96
C GLU A 97 20.86 -14.47 -6.93
N ASN A 98 19.58 -14.24 -7.22
CA ASN A 98 18.69 -13.57 -6.30
C ASN A 98 18.54 -14.44 -5.04
N PHE A 99 18.76 -13.83 -3.87
CA PHE A 99 18.75 -14.54 -2.60
C PHE A 99 17.45 -15.30 -2.36
N THR A 100 16.30 -14.74 -2.77
CA THR A 100 14.99 -15.38 -2.66
C THR A 100 14.89 -16.61 -3.56
N ASP A 101 15.44 -16.58 -4.77
CA ASP A 101 15.41 -17.70 -5.72
C ASP A 101 16.31 -18.85 -5.24
N VAL A 102 17.49 -18.51 -4.70
CA VAL A 102 18.38 -19.46 -4.04
C VAL A 102 17.64 -20.15 -2.89
N LEU A 103 17.01 -19.38 -1.99
CA LEU A 103 16.23 -19.95 -0.90
C LEU A 103 15.05 -20.80 -1.40
N SER A 104 14.41 -20.41 -2.50
CA SER A 104 13.31 -21.17 -3.11
C SER A 104 13.79 -22.56 -3.56
N GLY A 105 14.86 -22.63 -4.34
CA GLY A 105 15.44 -23.90 -4.79
C GLY A 105 15.90 -24.78 -3.63
N LEU A 106 16.45 -24.16 -2.58
CA LEU A 106 16.88 -24.87 -1.38
C LEU A 106 15.71 -25.43 -0.56
N HIS A 107 14.66 -24.65 -0.34
CA HIS A 107 13.45 -25.12 0.35
C HIS A 107 12.73 -26.21 -0.43
N LYS A 108 12.73 -26.15 -1.78
CA LYS A 108 12.22 -27.25 -2.62
C LYS A 108 13.02 -28.54 -2.42
N LYS A 109 14.34 -28.46 -2.21
CA LYS A 109 15.22 -29.63 -2.09
C LYS A 109 15.34 -30.20 -0.67
N TYR A 110 15.39 -29.34 0.34
CA TYR A 110 15.75 -29.72 1.71
C TYR A 110 14.60 -29.56 2.72
N GLY A 111 13.43 -29.05 2.29
CA GLY A 111 12.24 -28.92 3.13
C GLY A 111 12.08 -27.55 3.79
N SER A 112 11.31 -27.50 4.88
CA SER A 112 10.86 -26.25 5.51
C SER A 112 11.93 -25.51 6.31
N VAL A 113 12.99 -26.20 6.75
CA VAL A 113 14.12 -25.65 7.50
C VAL A 113 15.42 -25.99 6.78
N VAL A 114 16.18 -24.97 6.38
CA VAL A 114 17.40 -25.16 5.59
C VAL A 114 18.56 -24.32 6.12
N LYS A 115 19.75 -24.92 6.22
CA LYS A 115 20.98 -24.21 6.57
C LYS A 115 21.75 -23.70 5.36
N LEU A 116 22.45 -22.60 5.57
CA LEU A 116 23.44 -22.02 4.67
C LEU A 116 24.64 -21.51 5.49
N TRP A 117 25.81 -21.51 4.88
CA TRP A 117 27.04 -20.99 5.49
C TRP A 117 27.51 -19.72 4.77
N LEU A 118 27.73 -18.63 5.50
CA LEU A 118 28.33 -17.39 5.02
C LEU A 118 29.79 -17.33 5.50
N GLY A 119 30.69 -17.99 4.77
CA GLY A 119 32.02 -18.26 5.30
C GLY A 119 32.02 -19.35 6.38
N PRO A 120 33.09 -19.48 7.16
CA PRO A 120 33.26 -20.60 8.08
C PRO A 120 32.52 -20.39 9.40
N THR A 121 32.29 -19.13 9.81
CA THR A 121 31.82 -18.76 11.16
C THR A 121 30.35 -18.36 11.24
N GLU A 122 29.71 -18.05 10.11
CA GLU A 122 28.32 -17.59 10.09
C GLU A 122 27.40 -18.66 9.53
N LEU A 123 26.63 -19.27 10.41
CA LEU A 123 25.53 -20.17 10.08
C LEU A 123 24.25 -19.37 9.90
N LEU A 124 23.60 -19.52 8.76
CA LEU A 124 22.29 -18.98 8.45
C LEU A 124 21.28 -20.12 8.38
N VAL A 125 20.13 -19.99 9.05
CA VAL A 125 19.04 -20.97 9.01
C VAL A 125 17.79 -20.29 8.46
N SER A 126 17.30 -20.78 7.34
CA SER A 126 16.07 -20.32 6.68
C SER A 126 14.89 -21.18 7.09
N ILE A 127 13.77 -20.56 7.47
CA ILE A 127 12.53 -21.24 7.87
C ILE A 127 11.38 -20.73 6.98
N LYS A 128 10.63 -21.65 6.37
CA LYS A 128 9.46 -21.34 5.51
C LYS A 128 8.12 -21.76 6.13
N ASP A 129 8.11 -22.67 7.11
CA ASP A 129 6.87 -23.15 7.74
C ASP A 129 6.25 -22.10 8.69
N PRO A 130 5.00 -21.65 8.48
CA PRO A 130 4.37 -20.59 9.30
C PRO A 130 4.29 -20.91 10.81
N ILE A 131 4.09 -22.18 11.18
CA ILE A 131 3.98 -22.61 12.57
C ILE A 131 5.34 -22.48 13.24
N LEU A 132 6.39 -22.97 12.57
CA LEU A 132 7.77 -22.85 13.05
C LEU A 132 8.24 -21.39 13.06
N ILE A 133 7.83 -20.58 12.08
CA ILE A 133 8.10 -19.15 12.03
C ILE A 133 7.48 -18.48 13.26
N LYS A 134 6.18 -18.67 13.53
CA LYS A 134 5.51 -18.06 14.69
C LYS A 134 6.21 -18.41 16.00
N GLU A 135 6.55 -19.69 16.19
CA GLU A 135 7.31 -20.13 17.36
C GLU A 135 8.70 -19.46 17.44
N MET A 136 9.42 -19.39 16.32
CA MET A 136 10.73 -18.77 16.24
C MET A 136 10.66 -17.26 16.55
N LEU A 137 9.68 -16.54 16.02
CA LEU A 137 9.51 -15.11 16.26
C LEU A 137 9.16 -14.80 17.74
N LEU A 138 8.55 -15.74 18.46
CA LEU A 138 8.26 -15.64 19.89
C LEU A 138 9.49 -15.96 20.76
N LYS A 139 10.28 -16.98 20.40
CA LYS A 139 11.39 -17.48 21.23
C LYS A 139 12.75 -16.83 20.93
N ALA A 140 12.98 -16.34 19.71
CA ALA A 140 14.25 -15.78 19.32
C ALA A 140 14.43 -14.36 19.89
N ALA A 141 15.03 -14.25 21.08
CA ALA A 141 15.46 -12.97 21.64
C ALA A 141 16.63 -12.39 20.83
N ASP A 142 16.49 -11.16 20.35
CA ASP A 142 17.37 -10.61 19.32
C ASP A 142 18.79 -10.24 19.80
N LYS A 143 19.77 -10.48 18.92
CA LYS A 143 21.00 -9.68 18.79
C LYS A 143 20.81 -8.62 17.68
N LEU A 144 21.82 -7.86 17.31
CA LEU A 144 21.71 -6.86 16.23
C LEU A 144 21.74 -7.47 14.81
N PRO A 145 20.89 -7.04 13.86
CA PRO A 145 20.89 -7.61 12.51
C PRO A 145 22.17 -7.29 11.73
N LEU A 146 22.48 -8.10 10.71
CA LEU A 146 23.60 -7.82 9.78
C LEU A 146 23.46 -6.44 9.13
N THR A 147 22.22 -6.05 8.82
CA THR A 147 21.86 -4.71 8.33
C THR A 147 22.01 -3.61 9.38
N GLY A 148 22.03 -3.96 10.67
CA GLY A 148 22.30 -3.04 11.77
C GLY A 148 23.64 -2.32 11.61
N ARG A 149 24.66 -2.97 11.03
CA ARG A 149 25.94 -2.31 10.70
C ARG A 149 25.79 -1.23 9.63
N ALA A 150 24.95 -1.45 8.61
CA ALA A 150 24.67 -0.47 7.57
C ALA A 150 24.02 0.78 8.16
N PHE A 151 23.01 0.55 9.00
CA PHE A 151 22.23 1.60 9.62
C PHE A 151 22.95 2.29 10.78
N HIS A 152 23.91 1.62 11.44
CA HIS A 152 24.81 2.26 12.41
C HIS A 152 25.66 3.35 11.80
N LEU A 153 26.14 3.15 10.57
CA LEU A 153 26.95 4.14 9.89
C LEU A 153 26.12 5.37 9.52
N ALA A 154 24.88 5.18 9.07
CA ALA A 154 23.98 6.25 8.68
C ALA A 154 23.33 6.99 9.87
N PHE A 155 22.81 6.25 10.84
CA PHE A 155 21.90 6.73 11.89
C PHE A 155 22.46 6.54 13.29
N GLY A 156 23.66 5.99 13.46
CA GLY A 156 24.27 5.79 14.77
C GLY A 156 23.77 4.55 15.52
N LYS A 157 24.53 4.20 16.57
CA LYS A 157 24.36 2.96 17.33
C LYS A 157 23.16 2.93 18.27
N SER A 158 22.70 4.10 18.73
CA SER A 158 21.59 4.22 19.68
C SER A 158 20.22 4.31 19.02
N SER A 159 20.13 4.22 17.69
CA SER A 159 18.84 4.36 17.00
C SER A 159 17.86 3.21 17.33
N LEU A 160 16.56 3.49 17.26
CA LEU A 160 15.45 2.56 17.52
C LEU A 160 15.52 1.28 16.68
N PHE A 161 16.25 1.29 15.56
CA PHE A 161 16.41 0.13 14.68
C PHE A 161 17.73 -0.62 14.91
N ALA A 162 18.62 -0.08 15.74
CA ALA A 162 20.00 -0.52 15.84
C ALA A 162 20.56 -0.65 17.28
N SER A 163 19.69 -0.53 18.28
CA SER A 163 19.98 -0.71 19.71
C SER A 163 19.77 -2.17 20.21
N SER A 164 20.05 -2.43 21.49
CA SER A 164 19.78 -3.73 22.13
C SER A 164 18.29 -4.08 22.11
N PHE A 165 17.94 -5.37 22.18
CA PHE A 165 16.54 -5.82 22.16
C PHE A 165 15.68 -5.08 23.19
N GLU A 166 16.13 -4.98 24.44
CA GLU A 166 15.40 -4.31 25.53
C GLU A 166 15.17 -2.83 25.26
N MET A 167 16.19 -2.11 24.77
CA MET A 167 16.05 -0.69 24.42
C MET A 167 15.08 -0.50 23.25
N VAL A 168 15.17 -1.35 22.23
CA VAL A 168 14.27 -1.25 21.08
C VAL A 168 12.85 -1.63 21.45
N GLN A 169 12.66 -2.63 22.31
CA GLN A 169 11.32 -3.01 22.78
C GLN A 169 10.64 -1.81 23.44
N LYS A 170 11.28 -1.20 24.45
CA LYS A 170 10.73 -0.03 25.15
C LYS A 170 10.45 1.13 24.19
N GLY A 171 11.41 1.46 23.33
CA GLY A 171 11.23 2.56 22.36
C GLY A 171 10.12 2.29 21.33
N ARG A 172 9.90 1.03 20.94
CA ARG A 172 8.81 0.64 20.03
C ARG A 172 7.45 0.62 20.71
N GLU A 173 7.36 0.20 21.96
CA GLU A 173 6.10 0.23 22.73
C GLU A 173 5.61 1.68 22.91
N ALA A 174 6.51 2.59 23.27
CA ALA A 174 6.23 4.02 23.34
C ALA A 174 5.76 4.58 21.98
N LEU A 175 6.54 4.34 20.92
CA LEU A 175 6.21 4.83 19.58
C LEU A 175 4.92 4.20 19.01
N PHE A 176 4.63 2.93 19.33
CA PHE A 176 3.40 2.26 18.92
C PHE A 176 2.18 2.90 19.57
N THR A 177 2.26 3.27 20.85
CA THR A 177 1.17 3.93 21.57
C THR A 177 0.81 5.26 20.90
N GLU A 178 1.83 6.03 20.51
CA GLU A 178 1.66 7.33 19.85
C GLU A 178 1.12 7.19 18.41
N LEU A 179 1.66 6.26 17.62
CA LEU A 179 1.20 5.99 16.25
C LEU A 179 -0.21 5.38 16.19
N SER A 180 -0.60 4.60 17.20
CA SER A 180 -1.88 3.86 17.19
C SER A 180 -3.05 4.64 17.79
N GLY A 181 -2.80 5.56 18.72
CA GLY A 181 -3.81 6.41 19.34
C GLY A 181 -3.94 7.78 18.67
N LYS A 182 -2.89 8.61 18.77
CA LYS A 182 -3.03 10.07 18.56
C LYS A 182 -2.79 10.55 17.14
N ILE A 183 -1.85 9.94 16.41
CA ILE A 183 -1.64 10.26 14.99
C ILE A 183 -2.85 9.85 14.14
N LEU A 184 -3.54 8.80 14.56
CA LEU A 184 -4.75 8.35 13.90
C LEU A 184 -5.93 9.27 14.22
N GLU A 185 -6.08 9.71 15.48
CA GLU A 185 -7.14 10.62 15.96
C GLU A 185 -7.03 12.07 15.44
N SER A 186 -5.85 12.53 15.00
CA SER A 186 -5.69 13.83 14.27
C SER A 186 -6.27 13.81 12.83
N GLU A 187 -7.41 13.12 12.71
CA GLU A 187 -8.01 12.56 11.51
C GLU A 187 -8.16 13.59 10.38
N ASN A 188 -7.86 13.09 9.18
CA ASN A 188 -8.23 13.64 7.88
C ASN A 188 -7.50 14.90 7.41
N VAL A 189 -7.24 15.93 8.22
CA VAL A 189 -6.73 17.20 7.69
C VAL A 189 -5.28 17.11 7.19
N ILE A 190 -4.35 16.55 7.98
CA ILE A 190 -2.94 16.41 7.55
C ILE A 190 -2.82 15.40 6.41
N ARG A 191 -3.53 14.27 6.54
CA ARG A 191 -3.55 13.22 5.52
C ARG A 191 -4.07 13.78 4.18
N ARG A 192 -5.13 14.59 4.22
CA ARG A 192 -5.69 15.27 3.06
C ARG A 192 -4.71 16.29 2.48
N LYS A 193 -4.13 17.18 3.28
CA LYS A 193 -3.09 18.14 2.81
C LYS A 193 -1.89 17.44 2.15
N ALA A 194 -1.43 16.33 2.72
CA ALA A 194 -0.35 15.53 2.15
C ALA A 194 -0.76 14.93 0.80
N VAL A 195 -1.98 14.39 0.71
CA VAL A 195 -2.55 13.88 -0.54
C VAL A 195 -2.74 15.00 -1.57
N ASP A 196 -3.25 16.16 -1.18
CA ASP A 196 -3.44 17.32 -2.05
C ASP A 196 -2.10 17.78 -2.63
N SER A 197 -1.06 17.92 -1.80
CA SER A 197 0.30 18.24 -2.25
C SER A 197 0.86 17.20 -3.23
N ILE A 198 0.56 15.91 -3.02
CA ILE A 198 0.94 14.84 -3.94
C ILE A 198 0.17 14.98 -5.26
N LEU A 199 -1.15 15.23 -5.23
CA LEU A 199 -1.98 15.38 -6.42
C LEU A 199 -1.58 16.60 -7.26
N GLU A 200 -1.27 17.74 -6.63
CA GLU A 200 -0.71 18.92 -7.28
C GLU A 200 0.58 18.58 -8.02
N ARG A 201 1.47 17.79 -7.40
CA ARG A 201 2.70 17.35 -8.05
C ARG A 201 2.44 16.36 -9.18
N ILE A 202 1.42 15.51 -9.09
CA ILE A 202 1.01 14.63 -10.20
C ILE A 202 0.54 15.44 -11.41
N GLN A 203 -0.11 16.59 -11.23
CA GLN A 203 -0.47 17.46 -12.36
C GLN A 203 0.78 17.85 -13.19
N THR A 204 1.93 18.05 -12.53
CA THR A 204 3.20 18.31 -13.24
C THR A 204 3.74 17.09 -14.00
N PHE A 205 3.36 15.87 -13.59
CA PHE A 205 3.68 14.63 -14.30
C PHE A 205 2.72 14.33 -15.44
N VAL A 206 1.45 14.72 -15.33
CA VAL A 206 0.46 14.62 -16.43
C VAL A 206 0.91 15.43 -17.65
N ALA A 207 1.65 16.53 -17.44
CA ALA A 207 2.27 17.29 -18.52
C ALA A 207 3.44 16.55 -19.22
N LYS A 208 3.92 15.43 -18.67
CA LYS A 208 5.00 14.60 -19.23
C LYS A 208 4.40 13.36 -19.89
N ALA A 209 5.03 12.87 -20.96
CA ALA A 209 4.54 11.72 -21.73
C ALA A 209 4.46 10.41 -20.92
N SER A 210 5.38 10.21 -19.97
CA SER A 210 5.39 9.08 -19.03
C SER A 210 6.27 9.41 -17.83
N VAL A 211 6.07 8.66 -16.74
CA VAL A 211 6.85 8.81 -15.51
C VAL A 211 7.21 7.45 -14.93
N ASP A 212 8.42 7.38 -14.35
CA ASP A 212 8.88 6.19 -13.64
C ASP A 212 8.07 5.96 -12.35
N SER A 213 7.38 4.82 -12.28
CA SER A 213 6.54 4.43 -11.14
C SER A 213 7.31 4.44 -9.82
N LYS A 214 8.59 4.07 -9.85
CA LYS A 214 9.44 4.02 -8.66
C LYS A 214 9.77 5.41 -8.15
N MET A 215 10.18 6.33 -9.02
CA MET A 215 10.42 7.72 -8.66
C MET A 215 9.17 8.37 -8.06
N VAL A 216 8.00 8.17 -8.68
CA VAL A 216 6.72 8.72 -8.19
C VAL A 216 6.37 8.13 -6.82
N SER A 217 6.50 6.82 -6.66
CA SER A 217 6.20 6.13 -5.40
C SER A 217 7.11 6.56 -4.25
N GLN A 218 8.40 6.81 -4.54
CA GLN A 218 9.35 7.35 -3.58
C GLN A 218 8.91 8.72 -3.10
N HIS A 219 8.53 9.60 -4.03
CA HIS A 219 8.09 10.93 -3.70
C HIS A 219 6.78 10.94 -2.91
N MET A 220 5.80 10.13 -3.32
CA MET A 220 4.54 9.97 -2.58
C MET A 220 4.79 9.52 -1.14
N ALA A 221 5.59 8.47 -0.95
CA ALA A 221 5.92 7.97 0.38
C ALA A 221 6.64 9.00 1.23
N PHE A 222 7.62 9.71 0.65
CA PHE A 222 8.39 10.74 1.35
C PHE A 222 7.50 11.88 1.83
N THR A 223 6.61 12.38 0.97
CA THR A 223 5.67 13.45 1.30
C THR A 223 4.66 12.99 2.35
N MET A 224 4.08 11.79 2.21
CA MET A 224 3.14 11.24 3.21
C MET A 224 3.78 11.11 4.59
N LEU A 225 4.96 10.50 4.68
CA LEU A 225 5.63 10.31 5.97
C LEU A 225 6.10 11.63 6.57
N GLY A 226 6.68 12.52 5.75
CA GLY A 226 7.15 13.81 6.22
C GLY A 226 6.00 14.69 6.73
N ALA A 227 4.91 14.79 5.99
CA ALA A 227 3.73 15.53 6.43
C ALA A 227 3.11 14.94 7.70
N THR A 228 3.09 13.60 7.84
CA THR A 228 2.58 12.96 9.06
C THR A 228 3.47 13.25 10.27
N LEU A 229 4.80 13.17 10.11
CA LEU A 229 5.73 13.30 11.22
C LEU A 229 6.02 14.75 11.62
N PHE A 230 5.86 15.69 10.70
CA PHE A 230 6.31 17.07 10.87
C PHE A 230 5.20 18.10 10.56
N GLY A 231 4.04 17.67 10.07
CA GLY A 231 2.90 18.52 9.75
C GLY A 231 3.16 19.52 8.63
N ASP A 232 2.45 20.65 8.70
CA ASP A 232 2.55 21.76 7.74
C ASP A 232 3.96 22.33 7.61
N ALA A 233 4.75 22.25 8.69
CA ALA A 233 6.15 22.70 8.69
C ALA A 233 6.97 22.00 7.59
N PHE A 234 6.70 20.71 7.34
CA PHE A 234 7.40 19.95 6.31
C PHE A 234 6.91 20.24 4.91
N LEU A 235 5.59 20.41 4.72
CA LEU A 235 5.02 20.75 3.41
C LEU A 235 5.53 22.12 2.92
N ALA A 236 5.76 23.07 3.84
CA ALA A 236 6.35 24.38 3.54
C ALA A 236 7.89 24.37 3.50
N TRP A 237 8.55 23.24 3.79
CA TRP A 237 10.00 23.21 3.98
C TRP A 237 10.75 23.14 2.66
N SER A 238 11.45 24.22 2.31
CA SER A 238 12.22 24.34 1.06
C SER A 238 13.32 23.28 0.88
N ASN A 239 13.84 22.73 1.97
CA ASN A 239 14.88 21.70 1.93
C ASN A 239 14.34 20.26 1.80
N ALA A 240 13.01 20.05 1.73
CA ALA A 240 12.41 18.72 1.68
C ALA A 240 12.94 17.87 0.50
N THR A 241 13.02 18.45 -0.70
CA THR A 241 13.56 17.74 -1.88
C THR A 241 15.03 17.35 -1.71
N ILE A 242 15.85 18.23 -1.13
CA ILE A 242 17.27 17.95 -0.85
C ILE A 242 17.39 16.82 0.17
N TYR A 243 16.52 16.81 1.19
CA TYR A 243 16.46 15.76 2.18
C TYR A 243 16.13 14.41 1.54
N GLU A 244 15.10 14.36 0.69
CA GLU A 244 14.68 13.16 -0.03
C GLU A 244 15.84 12.55 -0.84
N GLU A 245 16.46 13.35 -1.71
CA GLU A 245 17.56 12.91 -2.56
C GLU A 245 18.74 12.38 -1.73
N LEU A 246 19.07 13.08 -0.64
CA LEU A 246 20.16 12.71 0.24
C LEU A 246 19.85 11.40 0.99
N LEU A 247 18.62 11.23 1.48
CA LEU A 247 18.14 10.03 2.13
C LEU A 247 18.26 8.81 1.19
N MET A 248 17.79 8.95 -0.05
CA MET A 248 17.83 7.88 -1.05
C MET A 248 19.27 7.54 -1.48
N LYS A 249 20.14 8.54 -1.57
CA LYS A 249 21.57 8.33 -1.86
C LYS A 249 22.27 7.58 -0.74
N ILE A 250 22.01 7.96 0.51
CA ILE A 250 22.54 7.26 1.70
C ILE A 250 22.02 5.81 1.72
N ALA A 251 20.75 5.59 1.38
CA ALA A 251 20.17 4.24 1.30
C ALA A 251 20.93 3.33 0.34
N LYS A 252 21.16 3.83 -0.88
CA LYS A 252 21.85 3.11 -1.94
C LYS A 252 23.28 2.74 -1.54
N ASP A 253 24.00 3.67 -0.92
CA ASP A 253 25.41 3.49 -0.57
C ASP A 253 25.61 2.73 0.76
N ALA A 254 24.64 2.74 1.68
CA ALA A 254 24.74 2.11 2.99
C ALA A 254 25.14 0.63 2.89
N ARG A 255 24.57 -0.10 1.93
CA ARG A 255 24.87 -1.53 1.70
C ARG A 255 26.36 -1.75 1.37
N LEU A 256 26.92 -0.92 0.50
CA LEU A 256 28.32 -1.05 0.10
C LEU A 256 29.22 -0.91 1.33
N TRP A 257 28.99 0.12 2.14
CA TRP A 257 29.81 0.38 3.33
C TRP A 257 29.60 -0.68 4.42
N ALA A 258 28.39 -1.21 4.55
CA ALA A 258 28.06 -2.29 5.47
C ALA A 258 28.70 -3.64 5.11
N SER A 259 29.07 -3.85 3.84
CA SER A 259 29.69 -5.09 3.39
C SER A 259 31.11 -5.29 3.95
N TYR A 260 31.75 -4.22 4.45
CA TYR A 260 33.06 -4.31 5.05
C TYR A 260 32.97 -4.81 6.48
N ASN A 261 33.76 -5.84 6.81
CA ASN A 261 33.83 -6.36 8.17
C ASN A 261 34.46 -5.37 9.16
N VAL A 262 35.34 -4.50 8.67
CA VAL A 262 35.98 -3.41 9.41
C VAL A 262 35.67 -2.11 8.69
N THR A 263 35.22 -1.10 9.42
CA THR A 263 34.89 0.22 8.86
C THR A 263 36.06 0.74 8.02
N PRO A 264 35.87 0.98 6.70
CA PRO A 264 36.97 1.25 5.79
C PRO A 264 37.38 2.73 5.82
N VAL A 265 37.86 3.22 6.96
CA VAL A 265 38.28 4.62 7.18
C VAL A 265 39.45 5.06 6.27
N TRP A 266 40.16 4.12 5.66
CA TRP A 266 41.21 4.40 4.68
C TRP A 266 40.66 4.72 3.27
N LYS A 267 39.36 4.48 2.99
CA LYS A 267 38.77 4.77 1.69
C LYS A 267 38.19 6.19 1.65
N ARG A 268 38.62 7.00 0.68
CA ARG A 268 38.07 8.35 0.46
C ARG A 268 36.55 8.36 0.27
N GLY A 269 36.01 7.34 -0.40
CA GLY A 269 34.56 7.18 -0.59
C GLY A 269 33.78 7.05 0.73
N PHE A 270 34.39 6.45 1.77
CA PHE A 270 33.75 6.28 3.08
C PHE A 270 33.55 7.63 3.76
N TRP A 271 34.57 8.50 3.73
CA TRP A 271 34.46 9.87 4.26
C TRP A 271 33.44 10.72 3.51
N LYS A 272 33.32 10.53 2.18
CA LYS A 272 32.27 11.16 1.39
C LYS A 272 30.88 10.70 1.86
N TYR A 273 30.69 9.39 2.07
CA TYR A 273 29.45 8.85 2.63
C TYR A 273 29.16 9.38 4.03
N GLN A 274 30.17 9.44 4.91
CA GLN A 274 30.02 10.00 6.25
C GLN A 274 29.60 11.48 6.20
N SER A 275 30.18 12.26 5.29
CA SER A 275 29.78 13.65 5.06
C SER A 275 28.31 13.78 4.62
N LEU A 276 27.83 12.88 3.75
CA LEU A 276 26.40 12.83 3.37
C LEU A 276 25.52 12.53 4.59
N CYS A 277 25.89 11.57 5.43
CA CYS A 277 25.16 11.24 6.65
C CYS A 277 25.10 12.43 7.63
N THR A 278 26.21 13.17 7.79
CA THR A 278 26.26 14.39 8.59
C THR A 278 25.33 15.47 8.03
N LYS A 279 25.30 15.67 6.71
CA LYS A 279 24.37 16.62 6.06
C LYS A 279 22.92 16.25 6.31
N LEU A 280 22.57 14.96 6.22
CA LEU A 280 21.21 14.49 6.50
C LEU A 280 20.82 14.73 7.95
N LYS A 281 21.76 14.53 8.90
CA LYS A 281 21.56 14.86 10.31
C LYS A 281 21.29 16.35 10.49
N CYS A 282 22.07 17.24 9.86
CA CYS A 282 21.86 18.68 9.94
C CYS A 282 20.48 19.09 9.39
N LEU A 283 20.06 18.54 8.26
CA LEU A 283 18.72 18.80 7.71
C LEU A 283 17.62 18.26 8.63
N THR A 284 17.83 17.11 9.27
CA THR A 284 16.87 16.57 10.25
C THR A 284 16.75 17.51 11.46
N GLN A 285 17.85 18.05 11.96
CA GLN A 285 17.83 19.04 13.04
C GLN A 285 17.14 20.35 12.62
N ASP A 286 17.32 20.77 11.36
CA ASP A 286 16.65 21.94 10.80
C ASP A 286 15.13 21.78 10.80
N ILE A 287 14.58 20.69 10.24
CA ILE A 287 13.13 20.47 10.24
C ILE A 287 12.56 20.33 11.66
N ILE A 288 13.28 19.66 12.58
CA ILE A 288 12.89 19.60 14.00
C ILE A 288 12.78 21.01 14.60
N ARG A 289 13.74 21.89 14.29
CA ARG A 289 13.71 23.28 14.74
C ARG A 289 12.55 24.06 14.15
N GLN A 290 12.27 23.89 12.85
CA GLN A 290 11.12 24.53 12.20
C GLN A 290 9.80 24.09 12.82
N CYS A 291 9.65 22.79 13.12
CA CYS A 291 8.49 22.27 13.83
C CYS A 291 8.30 22.94 15.19
N LYS A 292 9.37 23.04 15.99
CA LYS A 292 9.33 23.73 17.29
C LYS A 292 8.94 25.20 17.19
N ILE A 293 9.47 25.91 16.20
CA ILE A 293 9.14 27.33 15.98
C ILE A 293 7.66 27.48 15.62
N ASN A 294 7.16 26.64 14.71
CA ASN A 294 5.74 26.65 14.34
C ASN A 294 4.85 26.34 15.55
N CYS A 295 5.22 25.33 16.37
CA CYS A 295 4.51 25.04 17.62
C CYS A 295 4.48 26.24 18.57
N MET A 296 5.59 26.97 18.74
CA MET A 296 5.64 28.16 19.60
C MET A 296 4.79 29.33 19.07
N LEU A 297 4.78 29.54 17.75
CA LEU A 297 4.04 30.62 17.11
C LEU A 297 2.52 30.40 17.15
N PHE A 298 2.07 29.14 17.05
CA PHE A 298 0.64 28.81 17.05
C PHE A 298 0.11 28.38 18.44
N GLY A 299 0.98 28.04 19.39
CA GLY A 299 0.62 27.64 20.76
C GLY A 299 0.44 28.78 21.77
N GLN A 300 0.70 30.03 21.38
CA GLN A 300 0.67 31.18 22.30
C GLN A 300 -0.73 31.71 22.65
N ASP A 301 -1.81 31.22 22.01
CA ASP A 301 -3.16 31.78 22.23
C ASP A 301 -3.92 31.16 23.44
N HIS A 302 -3.36 30.14 24.10
CA HIS A 302 -4.04 29.43 25.21
C HIS A 302 -3.24 29.30 26.51
N SER A 303 -2.01 29.82 26.60
CA SER A 303 -1.20 29.71 27.82
C SER A 303 -1.59 30.70 28.95
N HIS A 304 -2.65 31.50 28.78
CA HIS A 304 -3.08 32.50 29.77
C HIS A 304 -4.37 32.15 30.54
N ARG A 305 -4.90 30.91 30.45
CA ARG A 305 -6.20 30.57 31.04
C ARG A 305 -6.29 29.25 31.83
N ILE A 306 -5.19 28.77 32.40
CA ILE A 306 -5.22 27.72 33.42
C ILE A 306 -4.76 28.31 34.75
N GLU A 307 -5.55 29.25 35.26
CA GLU A 307 -5.57 29.64 36.68
C GLU A 307 -6.80 30.52 36.92
N THR A 308 -8.00 29.95 36.85
CA THR A 308 -9.19 30.36 37.64
C THR A 308 -10.38 29.44 37.38
N GLU A 309 -11.22 29.31 38.41
CA GLU A 309 -12.19 28.26 38.70
C GLU A 309 -13.48 28.25 37.84
N ASN A 310 -14.15 27.08 37.84
CA ASN A 310 -15.61 26.83 37.76
C ASN A 310 -16.55 27.98 37.35
N TRP A 311 -17.25 27.83 36.21
CA TRP A 311 -18.73 27.82 36.06
C TRP A 311 -19.12 27.65 34.58
N GLY A 312 -20.25 26.99 34.31
CA GLY A 312 -20.61 26.44 33.00
C GLY A 312 -21.20 27.39 31.94
N LYS A 313 -21.73 26.73 30.89
CA LYS A 313 -22.44 27.17 29.66
C LYS A 313 -21.58 27.35 28.39
N GLU A 314 -21.64 26.30 27.57
CA GLU A 314 -22.18 26.30 26.19
C GLU A 314 -22.12 27.63 25.43
N PHE A 315 -21.19 27.73 24.47
CA PHE A 315 -21.37 28.44 23.21
C PHE A 315 -20.54 27.75 22.12
N ALA A 316 -21.25 27.29 21.09
CA ALA A 316 -20.68 26.79 19.85
C ALA A 316 -20.04 27.95 19.05
N SER A 317 -18.84 27.72 18.54
CA SER A 317 -18.24 28.51 17.46
C SER A 317 -17.44 27.57 16.58
N ASP A 318 -17.99 27.30 15.40
CA ASP A 318 -17.37 26.56 14.31
C ASP A 318 -16.12 27.27 13.79
N GLY A 319 -15.01 26.54 13.78
CA GLY A 319 -13.74 26.88 13.13
C GLY A 319 -12.73 25.76 13.42
N PRO A 320 -11.95 25.28 12.43
CA PRO A 320 -11.09 24.12 12.62
C PRO A 320 -9.94 24.50 13.56
N SER A 321 -9.97 24.02 14.80
CA SER A 321 -8.90 24.26 15.76
C SER A 321 -7.65 23.48 15.32
N CYS A 322 -6.55 24.19 15.07
CA CYS A 322 -5.23 23.63 14.76
C CYS A 322 -4.53 23.00 16.01
N SER A 323 -5.29 22.58 17.02
CA SER A 323 -4.81 22.30 18.38
C SER A 323 -4.17 20.90 18.54
N GLU A 324 -4.63 19.90 17.79
CA GLU A 324 -4.22 18.50 18.00
C GLU A 324 -2.81 18.18 17.50
N VAL A 325 -2.36 18.84 16.44
CA VAL A 325 -1.10 18.59 15.74
C VAL A 325 0.13 19.01 16.55
N VAL A 326 -0.03 20.02 17.41
CA VAL A 326 1.03 20.56 18.25
C VAL A 326 1.42 19.55 19.35
N ILE A 327 0.46 18.76 19.83
CA ILE A 327 0.63 17.82 20.95
C ILE A 327 1.41 16.56 20.51
N VAL A 328 1.17 16.06 19.30
CA VAL A 328 1.87 14.87 18.75
C VAL A 328 3.37 15.15 18.55
N ASN A 329 3.74 16.34 18.09
CA ASN A 329 5.15 16.72 17.96
C ASN A 329 5.83 16.78 19.33
N ASP A 330 5.27 17.55 20.29
CA ASP A 330 5.89 17.69 21.61
C ASP A 330 6.00 16.35 22.36
N LEU A 331 5.05 15.43 22.20
CA LEU A 331 5.09 14.10 22.83
C LEU A 331 6.00 13.10 22.13
N ILE A 332 6.06 13.05 20.78
CA ILE A 332 7.06 12.22 20.08
C ILE A 332 8.45 12.70 20.48
N PHE A 333 8.68 14.02 20.54
CA PHE A 333 9.94 14.55 21.02
C PHE A 333 10.17 14.25 22.50
N GLN A 334 9.19 14.43 23.39
CA GLN A 334 9.32 14.23 24.84
C GLN A 334 9.46 12.75 25.25
N GLU A 335 8.79 11.82 24.56
CA GLU A 335 8.87 10.38 24.83
C GLU A 335 10.12 9.76 24.17
N LEU A 336 10.57 10.27 23.02
CA LEU A 336 11.94 10.02 22.53
C LEU A 336 13.00 10.62 23.46
N ASN A 337 12.63 11.57 24.33
CA ASN A 337 13.50 12.18 25.35
C ASN A 337 13.36 11.51 26.75
N GLY A 338 12.43 10.58 26.95
CA GLY A 338 12.07 10.05 28.28
C GLY A 338 12.96 8.88 28.76
N HIS A 339 13.72 9.12 29.83
CA HIS A 339 14.44 8.15 30.68
C HIS A 339 15.81 7.57 30.25
N LEU A 340 16.43 8.01 29.15
CA LEU A 340 17.83 7.66 28.85
C LEU A 340 18.61 8.87 28.33
N ASN A 341 19.52 9.40 29.18
CA ASN A 341 20.62 10.34 28.92
C ASN A 341 20.40 11.55 27.97
N PRO A 342 20.68 12.79 28.40
CA PRO A 342 20.41 14.04 27.65
C PRO A 342 21.46 14.35 26.56
N ARG A 343 21.77 13.40 25.67
CA ARG A 343 22.50 13.75 24.43
C ARG A 343 21.47 14.03 23.36
N GLU A 344 21.26 15.31 23.05
CA GLU A 344 20.37 15.88 22.00
C GLU A 344 20.42 15.21 20.62
N GLU A 345 21.36 14.29 20.39
CA GLU A 345 21.56 13.57 19.13
C GLU A 345 20.72 12.29 18.97
N GLU A 346 20.13 11.73 20.03
CA GLU A 346 19.41 10.45 19.97
C GLU A 346 18.02 10.54 19.29
N PRO A 347 17.17 11.55 19.58
CA PRO A 347 15.87 11.71 18.91
C PRO A 347 16.01 11.96 17.40
N CYS A 348 16.98 12.79 17.01
CA CYS A 348 17.30 13.05 15.61
C CYS A 348 17.67 11.76 14.85
N ARG A 349 18.47 10.89 15.47
CA ARG A 349 18.84 9.59 14.91
C ARG A 349 17.65 8.64 14.75
N ASN A 350 16.73 8.64 15.71
CA ASN A 350 15.50 7.85 15.64
C ASN A 350 14.61 8.34 14.50
N LEU A 351 14.41 9.65 14.36
CA LEU A 351 13.64 10.25 13.27
C LEU A 351 14.24 9.96 11.90
N MET A 352 15.57 10.10 11.74
CA MET A 352 16.24 9.69 10.50
C MET A 352 15.98 8.23 10.17
N GLY A 353 16.03 7.35 11.18
CA GLY A 353 15.73 5.92 11.02
C GLY A 353 14.27 5.66 10.61
N ILE A 354 13.31 6.34 11.23
CA ILE A 354 11.88 6.21 10.90
C ILE A 354 11.63 6.70 9.48
N MET A 355 12.11 7.89 9.12
CA MET A 355 12.02 8.43 7.75
C MET A 355 12.63 7.47 6.75
N PHE A 356 13.83 6.94 7.03
CA PHE A 356 14.50 6.00 6.13
C PHE A 356 13.71 4.71 5.92
N HIS A 357 13.41 4.00 7.00
CA HIS A 357 12.76 2.69 6.91
C HIS A 357 11.34 2.81 6.39
N GLY A 358 10.59 3.80 6.88
CA GLY A 358 9.22 4.04 6.50
C GLY A 358 9.09 4.51 5.04
N CYS A 359 9.94 5.42 4.56
CA CYS A 359 9.88 5.87 3.16
C CYS A 359 10.18 4.73 2.20
N LEU A 360 11.24 3.94 2.45
CA LEU A 360 11.62 2.86 1.54
C LEU A 360 10.54 1.77 1.45
N THR A 361 9.96 1.35 2.58
CA THR A 361 8.92 0.30 2.55
C THR A 361 7.60 0.81 1.98
N THR A 362 7.22 2.05 2.30
CA THR A 362 5.97 2.65 1.81
C THR A 362 6.06 2.94 0.31
N ALA A 363 7.19 3.46 -0.17
CA ALA A 363 7.45 3.59 -1.61
C ALA A 363 7.42 2.24 -2.32
N GLY A 364 7.95 1.21 -1.64
CA GLY A 364 7.81 -0.20 -2.01
C GLY A 364 6.36 -0.58 -2.32
N LEU A 365 5.50 -0.39 -1.32
CA LEU A 365 4.09 -0.74 -1.40
C LEU A 365 3.33 0.08 -2.45
N ILE A 366 3.52 1.41 -2.47
CA ILE A 366 2.86 2.30 -3.45
C ILE A 366 3.21 1.88 -4.87
N ASN A 367 4.49 1.60 -5.16
CA ASN A 367 4.89 1.15 -6.49
C ASN A 367 4.22 -0.16 -6.87
N ASN A 368 4.12 -1.10 -5.93
CA ASN A 368 3.49 -2.39 -6.19
C ASN A 368 1.99 -2.26 -6.44
N ILE A 369 1.31 -1.34 -5.75
CA ILE A 369 -0.09 -1.01 -6.03
C ILE A 369 -0.21 -0.39 -7.43
N LEU A 370 0.61 0.61 -7.77
CA LEU A 370 0.63 1.23 -9.11
C LEU A 370 0.81 0.16 -10.19
N VAL A 371 1.83 -0.69 -10.06
CA VAL A 371 2.10 -1.78 -11.02
C VAL A 371 0.94 -2.78 -11.07
N SER A 372 0.33 -3.13 -9.94
CA SER A 372 -0.81 -4.04 -9.90
C SER A 372 -2.04 -3.46 -10.58
N LEU A 373 -2.33 -2.17 -10.39
CA LEU A 373 -3.45 -1.47 -11.01
C LEU A 373 -3.30 -1.35 -12.54
N VAL A 374 -2.10 -1.00 -13.04
CA VAL A 374 -1.87 -0.90 -14.49
C VAL A 374 -1.84 -2.26 -15.18
N THR A 375 -1.49 -3.33 -14.46
CA THR A 375 -1.51 -4.71 -14.99
C THR A 375 -2.87 -5.39 -14.84
N HIS A 376 -3.75 -4.86 -13.99
CA HIS A 376 -5.12 -5.36 -13.79
C HIS A 376 -6.17 -4.23 -13.91
N PRO A 377 -6.38 -3.65 -15.12
CA PRO A 377 -7.32 -2.54 -15.31
C PRO A 377 -8.74 -2.81 -14.79
N LYS A 378 -9.23 -4.05 -14.94
CA LYS A 378 -10.54 -4.47 -14.42
C LYS A 378 -10.68 -4.31 -12.90
N ILE A 379 -9.59 -4.44 -12.13
CA ILE A 379 -9.59 -4.21 -10.68
C ILE A 379 -9.64 -2.71 -10.41
N GLN A 380 -8.87 -1.92 -11.16
CA GLN A 380 -8.88 -0.45 -11.08
C GLN A 380 -10.29 0.11 -11.31
N ASP A 381 -11.01 -0.36 -12.35
CA ASP A 381 -12.39 0.07 -12.67
C ASP A 381 -13.38 -0.26 -11.53
N LYS A 382 -13.22 -1.42 -10.91
CA LYS A 382 -14.07 -1.84 -9.79
C LYS A 382 -13.79 -1.04 -8.52
N ILE A 383 -12.53 -0.70 -8.26
CA ILE A 383 -12.16 0.19 -7.15
C ILE A 383 -12.71 1.59 -7.42
N TYR A 384 -12.59 2.12 -8.64
CA TYR A 384 -13.19 3.39 -9.01
C TYR A 384 -14.70 3.40 -8.74
N SER A 385 -15.40 2.34 -9.16
CA SER A 385 -16.83 2.16 -8.89
C SER A 385 -17.15 2.13 -7.40
N GLU A 386 -16.34 1.43 -6.59
CA GLU A 386 -16.45 1.40 -5.12
C GLU A 386 -16.34 2.81 -4.51
N ILE A 387 -15.34 3.58 -4.95
CA ILE A 387 -15.11 4.96 -4.50
C ILE A 387 -16.30 5.87 -4.85
N THR A 388 -16.77 5.83 -6.11
CA THR A 388 -17.90 6.66 -6.56
C THR A 388 -19.19 6.33 -5.80
N MET A 389 -19.46 5.04 -5.54
CA MET A 389 -20.64 4.64 -4.76
C MET A 389 -20.57 5.07 -3.30
N ALA A 390 -19.41 4.89 -2.66
CA ALA A 390 -19.20 5.34 -1.29
C ALA A 390 -19.44 6.86 -1.15
N ARG A 391 -19.00 7.64 -2.15
CA ARG A 391 -19.22 9.10 -2.18
C ARG A 391 -20.67 9.51 -2.40
N ASN A 392 -21.40 8.81 -3.28
CA ASN A 392 -22.82 9.10 -3.50
C ASN A 392 -23.72 8.69 -2.33
N SER A 393 -23.25 7.79 -1.47
CA SER A 393 -23.97 7.31 -0.28
C SER A 393 -23.79 8.17 0.97
N SER A 394 -22.79 9.06 1.01
CA SER A 394 -22.58 9.96 2.15
C SER A 394 -23.53 11.16 2.06
N MET A 395 -24.53 11.22 2.95
CA MET A 395 -25.48 12.33 3.07
C MET A 395 -24.86 13.63 3.62
N GLU A 396 -23.64 13.57 4.16
CA GLU A 396 -22.88 14.72 4.63
C GLU A 396 -21.75 15.07 3.66
N GLU A 397 -21.66 16.34 3.25
CA GLU A 397 -20.54 16.87 2.49
C GLU A 397 -19.25 16.79 3.34
N GLY A 398 -18.35 15.83 3.03
CA GLY A 398 -16.92 16.06 3.31
C GLY A 398 -16.00 14.86 3.55
N GLN A 399 -16.49 13.65 3.81
CA GLN A 399 -15.61 12.59 4.32
C GLN A 399 -15.88 11.22 3.70
N LEU A 400 -15.00 10.78 2.80
CA LEU A 400 -14.99 9.40 2.30
C LEU A 400 -14.48 8.47 3.41
N ASP A 401 -15.35 7.61 3.94
CA ASP A 401 -14.96 6.60 4.93
C ASP A 401 -14.15 5.49 4.26
N ILE A 402 -12.84 5.51 4.49
CA ILE A 402 -11.87 4.56 3.93
C ILE A 402 -12.16 3.12 4.37
N HIS A 403 -12.75 2.91 5.55
CA HIS A 403 -13.07 1.57 6.05
C HIS A 403 -14.17 0.89 5.25
N LYS A 404 -14.98 1.66 4.49
CA LYS A 404 -15.98 1.13 3.56
C LYS A 404 -15.41 0.73 2.19
N LEU A 405 -14.19 1.16 1.86
CA LEU A 405 -13.52 0.83 0.60
C LEU A 405 -12.80 -0.52 0.72
N VAL A 406 -13.57 -1.58 0.94
CA VAL A 406 -13.05 -2.91 1.27
C VAL A 406 -12.22 -3.52 0.14
N LEU A 407 -12.58 -3.30 -1.13
CA LEU A 407 -11.81 -3.78 -2.28
C LEU A 407 -10.49 -3.02 -2.43
N LEU A 408 -10.49 -1.70 -2.19
CA LEU A 408 -9.24 -0.92 -2.16
C LEU A 408 -8.31 -1.41 -1.05
N LEU A 409 -8.81 -1.59 0.18
CA LEU A 409 -8.02 -2.10 1.29
C LEU A 409 -7.47 -3.52 1.00
N ALA A 410 -8.31 -4.40 0.44
CA ALA A 410 -7.89 -5.73 0.01
C ALA A 410 -6.81 -5.68 -1.08
N THR A 411 -6.87 -4.70 -1.98
CA THR A 411 -5.86 -4.46 -3.03
C THR A 411 -4.52 -4.02 -2.42
N VAL A 412 -4.54 -3.17 -1.38
CA VAL A 412 -3.34 -2.79 -0.62
C VAL A 412 -2.71 -4.02 0.04
N TYR A 413 -3.52 -4.86 0.71
CA TYR A 413 -3.03 -6.08 1.36
C TYR A 413 -2.48 -7.10 0.36
N GLU A 414 -3.14 -7.30 -0.78
CA GLU A 414 -2.68 -8.23 -1.81
C GLU A 414 -1.38 -7.75 -2.47
N SER A 415 -1.24 -6.44 -2.68
CA SER A 415 0.00 -5.84 -3.16
C SER A 415 1.14 -6.05 -2.16
N ALA A 416 0.86 -5.89 -0.86
CA ALA A 416 1.82 -6.17 0.20
C ALA A 416 2.15 -7.67 0.31
N ARG A 417 1.21 -8.57 0.01
CA ARG A 417 1.40 -10.03 0.09
C ARG A 417 2.29 -10.55 -1.05
N LEU A 418 2.01 -10.18 -2.29
CA LEU A 418 2.73 -10.74 -3.45
C LEU A 418 4.15 -10.21 -3.59
N VAL A 419 4.29 -8.90 -3.35
CA VAL A 419 5.58 -8.21 -3.44
C VAL A 419 5.81 -7.47 -2.11
N PRO A 420 6.17 -8.18 -1.04
CA PRO A 420 6.41 -7.56 0.25
C PRO A 420 7.62 -6.60 0.16
N PRO A 421 7.50 -5.33 0.59
CA PRO A 421 8.62 -4.39 0.56
C PRO A 421 9.85 -4.91 1.34
N GLY A 422 9.62 -5.67 2.41
CA GLY A 422 10.65 -6.44 3.11
C GLY A 422 10.66 -7.91 2.67
N SER A 423 11.63 -8.29 1.83
CA SER A 423 11.71 -9.66 1.31
C SER A 423 12.18 -10.71 2.32
N LEU A 424 12.80 -10.28 3.43
CA LEU A 424 13.35 -11.14 4.48
C LEU A 424 13.01 -10.60 5.87
N ILE A 425 12.46 -11.46 6.72
CA ILE A 425 12.50 -11.23 8.17
C ILE A 425 13.76 -11.90 8.69
N GLN A 426 14.67 -11.10 9.26
CA GLN A 426 15.88 -11.60 9.88
C GLN A 426 15.75 -11.52 11.41
N ARG A 427 16.14 -12.60 12.08
CA ARG A 427 16.49 -12.64 13.50
C ARG A 427 17.98 -12.90 13.63
N CYS A 428 18.59 -12.26 14.60
CA CYS A 428 20.04 -12.16 14.68
C CYS A 428 20.64 -13.40 15.35
N SER A 429 21.96 -13.42 15.48
CA SER A 429 22.70 -14.53 16.09
C SER A 429 22.13 -14.88 17.47
N LEU A 430 21.54 -16.07 17.60
CA LEU A 430 20.86 -16.54 18.80
C LEU A 430 21.82 -16.60 20.00
N LYS A 431 21.37 -16.17 21.18
CA LYS A 431 22.16 -16.29 22.43
C LYS A 431 22.18 -17.72 22.97
N HIS A 432 21.10 -18.46 22.77
CA HIS A 432 20.92 -19.83 23.24
C HIS A 432 20.41 -20.70 22.08
N ASP A 433 20.64 -22.02 22.19
CA ASP A 433 20.08 -22.97 21.23
C ASP A 433 18.55 -22.87 21.25
N LEU A 434 17.94 -22.81 20.06
CA LEU A 434 16.50 -22.70 19.89
C LEU A 434 15.92 -24.06 19.46
N ASN A 435 15.14 -24.66 20.36
CA ASN A 435 14.41 -25.88 20.09
C ASN A 435 13.01 -25.55 19.54
N LEU A 436 12.74 -26.04 18.32
CA LEU A 436 11.45 -25.91 17.64
C LEU A 436 10.64 -27.20 17.77
N LYS A 437 9.31 -27.09 17.78
CA LYS A 437 8.39 -28.24 17.92
C LYS A 437 8.50 -29.27 16.80
N GLY A 438 9.10 -28.91 15.66
CA GLY A 438 9.39 -29.83 14.56
C GLY A 438 10.64 -30.71 14.75
N GLY A 439 11.21 -30.79 15.96
CA GLY A 439 12.42 -31.56 16.25
C GLY A 439 13.73 -30.91 15.80
N ALA A 440 13.66 -29.73 15.16
CA ALA A 440 14.83 -28.97 14.74
C ALA A 440 15.41 -28.15 15.91
N THR A 441 16.71 -28.28 16.15
CA THR A 441 17.48 -27.45 17.08
C THR A 441 18.39 -26.51 16.30
N ILE A 442 18.15 -25.21 16.43
CA ILE A 442 18.99 -24.18 15.83
C ILE A 442 20.05 -23.77 16.85
N PRO A 443 21.36 -23.90 16.55
CA PRO A 443 22.40 -23.62 17.54
C PRO A 443 22.54 -22.12 17.84
N ALA A 444 22.91 -21.80 19.08
CA ALA A 444 23.38 -20.49 19.48
C ALA A 444 24.50 -20.03 18.54
N GLY A 445 24.47 -18.76 18.14
CA GLY A 445 25.39 -18.23 17.12
C GLY A 445 24.77 -18.14 15.72
N ALA A 446 23.78 -18.96 15.39
CA ALA A 446 23.15 -18.95 14.07
C ALA A 446 22.28 -17.71 13.84
N GLY A 447 22.35 -17.12 12.65
CA GLY A 447 21.34 -16.17 12.17
C GLY A 447 20.14 -16.92 11.62
N VAL A 448 18.93 -16.42 11.88
CA VAL A 448 17.69 -17.05 11.39
C VAL A 448 16.99 -16.10 10.43
N VAL A 449 16.54 -16.61 9.29
CA VAL A 449 15.85 -15.82 8.27
C VAL A 449 14.55 -16.48 7.83
N VAL A 450 13.59 -15.65 7.44
CA VAL A 450 12.33 -16.07 6.86
C VAL A 450 12.20 -15.40 5.49
N PRO A 451 12.13 -16.17 4.39
CA PRO A 451 11.86 -15.62 3.07
C PRO A 451 10.37 -15.29 2.94
N VAL A 452 10.01 -14.06 3.33
CA VAL A 452 8.62 -13.57 3.43
C VAL A 452 7.83 -13.86 2.16
N GLN A 453 8.41 -13.48 1.02
CA GLN A 453 7.78 -13.67 -0.29
C GLN A 453 7.49 -15.15 -0.60
N LEU A 454 8.37 -16.07 -0.21
CA LEU A 454 8.15 -17.52 -0.44
C LEU A 454 7.08 -18.10 0.48
N VAL A 455 6.95 -17.57 1.70
CA VAL A 455 5.90 -17.98 2.65
C VAL A 455 4.54 -17.47 2.15
N GLN A 456 4.51 -16.24 1.65
CA GLN A 456 3.31 -15.56 1.18
C GLN A 456 2.80 -16.04 -0.17
N MET A 457 3.65 -16.67 -0.99
CA MET A 457 3.26 -17.34 -2.24
C MET A 457 3.29 -18.87 -2.13
N ASN A 458 3.09 -19.41 -0.92
CA ASN A 458 3.01 -20.85 -0.75
C ASN A 458 1.58 -21.34 -0.96
N ASP A 459 1.37 -22.16 -2.00
CA ASP A 459 0.07 -22.70 -2.38
C ASP A 459 -0.64 -23.44 -1.24
N TYR A 460 0.12 -24.07 -0.34
CA TYR A 460 -0.44 -24.75 0.83
C TYR A 460 -1.19 -23.79 1.78
N ASN A 461 -0.73 -22.54 1.92
CA ASN A 461 -1.33 -21.55 2.83
C ASN A 461 -2.29 -20.59 2.11
N TRP A 462 -2.11 -20.40 0.80
CA TRP A 462 -2.77 -19.33 0.04
C TRP A 462 -3.63 -19.82 -1.13
N GLY A 463 -3.69 -21.14 -1.38
CA GLY A 463 -4.42 -21.74 -2.49
C GLY A 463 -3.58 -21.87 -3.76
N SER A 464 -4.10 -22.57 -4.76
CA SER A 464 -3.38 -22.79 -6.03
C SER A 464 -3.11 -21.50 -6.82
N ASP A 465 -3.85 -20.43 -6.54
CA ASP A 465 -3.69 -19.10 -7.13
C ASP A 465 -2.73 -18.21 -6.31
N ALA A 466 -1.93 -18.77 -5.40
CA ALA A 466 -1.07 -18.01 -4.49
C ALA A 466 -0.07 -17.07 -5.20
N GLY A 467 0.33 -17.40 -6.43
CA GLY A 467 1.21 -16.57 -7.27
C GLY A 467 0.48 -15.47 -8.06
N GLU A 468 -0.86 -15.47 -8.07
CA GLU A 468 -1.68 -14.54 -8.84
C GLU A 468 -2.17 -13.37 -7.98
N PHE A 469 -2.31 -12.20 -8.61
CA PHE A 469 -2.85 -11.00 -7.97
C PHE A 469 -4.37 -11.09 -7.87
N ASN A 470 -4.85 -11.39 -6.68
CA ASN A 470 -6.27 -11.57 -6.40
C ASN A 470 -6.66 -10.88 -5.08
N PRO A 471 -7.08 -9.59 -5.11
CA PRO A 471 -7.53 -8.87 -3.92
C PRO A 471 -8.71 -9.54 -3.21
N TYR A 472 -9.59 -10.23 -3.95
CA TYR A 472 -10.80 -10.84 -3.38
C TYR A 472 -10.51 -11.90 -2.32
N ARG A 473 -9.28 -12.44 -2.26
CA ARG A 473 -8.90 -13.41 -1.21
C ARG A 473 -8.96 -12.84 0.21
N PHE A 474 -8.85 -11.51 0.35
CA PHE A 474 -8.98 -10.83 1.63
C PHE A 474 -10.42 -10.46 1.97
N LEU A 475 -11.39 -10.82 1.13
CA LEU A 475 -12.79 -10.50 1.37
C LEU A 475 -13.57 -11.77 1.74
N ALA A 476 -14.39 -11.70 2.77
CA ALA A 476 -15.39 -12.70 3.10
C ALA A 476 -16.79 -12.19 2.77
N ARG A 477 -17.69 -13.12 2.42
CA ARG A 477 -19.11 -12.80 2.26
C ARG A 477 -19.76 -12.80 3.64
N SER A 478 -20.40 -11.69 4.04
CA SER A 478 -21.20 -11.67 5.26
C SER A 478 -22.35 -12.67 5.10
N ARG A 479 -22.37 -13.70 5.95
CA ARG A 479 -23.56 -14.55 6.12
C ARG A 479 -24.37 -13.94 7.26
N GLU A 480 -25.52 -13.38 6.94
CA GLU A 480 -26.54 -13.14 7.97
C GLU A 480 -26.96 -14.49 8.56
N GLY A 481 -26.65 -14.71 9.84
CA GLY A 481 -27.26 -15.74 10.68
C GLY A 481 -26.59 -17.11 10.72
N SER A 482 -25.48 -17.25 11.46
CA SER A 482 -25.17 -18.50 12.18
C SER A 482 -24.12 -18.28 13.29
N ASP A 483 -24.43 -17.41 14.26
CA ASP A 483 -23.75 -17.39 15.58
C ASP A 483 -24.71 -16.89 16.69
N ILE A 484 -26.00 -17.24 16.59
CA ILE A 484 -26.88 -17.25 17.77
C ILE A 484 -26.77 -18.65 18.39
N LEU A 485 -25.71 -18.86 19.17
CA LEU A 485 -25.75 -19.83 20.25
C LEU A 485 -25.34 -19.15 21.56
N LEU A 486 -26.40 -18.91 22.35
CA LEU A 486 -26.43 -18.80 23.81
C LEU A 486 -25.89 -17.51 24.42
N ASN A 487 -26.75 -16.49 24.44
CA ASN A 487 -27.21 -16.00 25.73
C ASN A 487 -28.66 -15.51 25.68
N LYS A 488 -29.46 -16.11 26.55
CA LYS A 488 -30.91 -16.01 26.65
C LYS A 488 -31.25 -15.04 27.76
N SER A 489 -31.79 -13.86 27.43
CA SER A 489 -32.88 -13.15 28.14
C SER A 489 -32.90 -11.68 27.73
N PHE A 490 -33.97 -11.22 27.10
CA PHE A 490 -34.84 -10.14 27.60
C PHE A 490 -35.97 -9.90 26.58
N SER A 491 -37.20 -9.94 27.07
CA SER A 491 -38.46 -9.81 26.35
C SER A 491 -38.89 -8.35 26.19
N GLY A 492 -39.28 -7.93 24.99
CA GLY A 492 -39.96 -6.66 24.69
C GLY A 492 -40.52 -6.64 23.25
N PRO A 493 -41.65 -5.98 22.96
CA PRO A 493 -42.46 -6.23 21.77
C PRO A 493 -41.95 -5.52 20.51
N ALA A 494 -42.28 -6.14 19.38
CA ALA A 494 -41.75 -5.88 18.04
C ALA A 494 -42.10 -4.50 17.45
N GLU A 495 -41.07 -3.76 17.04
CA GLU A 495 -41.16 -2.79 15.96
C GLU A 495 -40.63 -3.43 14.66
N LYS A 496 -41.45 -3.34 13.62
CA LYS A 496 -41.14 -3.80 12.25
C LYS A 496 -39.93 -3.03 11.71
N ILE A 497 -38.82 -3.72 11.49
CA ILE A 497 -37.80 -3.29 10.53
C ILE A 497 -37.75 -4.33 9.41
N VAL A 498 -38.16 -3.89 8.22
CA VAL A 498 -37.97 -4.59 6.96
C VAL A 498 -36.48 -4.47 6.63
N HIS A 499 -35.71 -5.54 6.83
CA HIS A 499 -34.37 -5.65 6.25
C HIS A 499 -34.48 -6.37 4.90
N THR A 500 -34.41 -5.60 3.82
CA THR A 500 -33.96 -6.10 2.52
C THR A 500 -32.49 -6.51 2.65
N GLY A 501 -32.21 -7.80 2.56
CA GLY A 501 -30.88 -8.37 2.75
C GLY A 501 -29.88 -7.91 1.68
N GLU A 502 -28.96 -7.04 2.06
CA GLU A 502 -27.74 -6.72 1.31
C GLU A 502 -26.57 -7.55 1.86
N SER A 503 -26.05 -8.49 1.07
CA SER A 503 -24.93 -9.32 1.48
C SER A 503 -23.59 -8.57 1.36
N SER A 504 -23.26 -7.71 2.31
CA SER A 504 -22.00 -6.96 2.33
C SER A 504 -20.76 -7.87 2.39
N PHE A 505 -19.70 -7.51 1.67
CA PHE A 505 -18.38 -8.13 1.83
C PHE A 505 -17.66 -7.47 3.01
N VAL A 506 -16.97 -8.28 3.81
CA VAL A 506 -16.18 -7.82 4.95
C VAL A 506 -14.72 -8.11 4.69
N LEU A 507 -13.87 -7.13 4.97
CA LEU A 507 -12.42 -7.30 4.91
C LEU A 507 -11.97 -8.24 6.05
N ASN A 508 -11.40 -9.38 5.69
CA ASN A 508 -10.80 -10.29 6.65
C ASN A 508 -9.54 -9.66 7.23
N ASP A 509 -9.39 -9.75 8.55
CA ASP A 509 -8.15 -9.37 9.23
C ASP A 509 -6.98 -10.25 8.75
N PRO A 510 -6.02 -9.70 7.98
CA PRO A 510 -4.92 -10.46 7.40
C PRO A 510 -3.98 -11.05 8.46
N ASP A 511 -3.91 -10.44 9.65
CA ASP A 511 -3.01 -10.85 10.72
C ASP A 511 -3.48 -12.14 11.42
N LYS A 512 -4.73 -12.57 11.17
CA LYS A 512 -5.22 -13.90 11.59
C LYS A 512 -4.56 -15.03 10.79
N ASN A 513 -4.08 -14.77 9.57
CA ASN A 513 -3.36 -15.77 8.79
C ASN A 513 -1.87 -15.77 9.18
N PRO A 514 -1.34 -16.84 9.81
CA PRO A 514 0.06 -16.89 10.23
C PRO A 514 1.07 -16.86 9.07
N ALA A 515 0.61 -17.08 7.83
CA ALA A 515 1.43 -16.99 6.62
C ALA A 515 1.49 -15.57 6.04
N PHE A 516 0.68 -14.62 6.54
CA PHE A 516 0.80 -13.20 6.19
C PHE A 516 1.85 -12.54 7.09
N LEU A 517 2.96 -12.09 6.50
CA LEU A 517 4.15 -11.65 7.22
C LEU A 517 4.74 -10.34 6.65
N SER A 518 3.99 -9.62 5.80
CA SER A 518 4.47 -8.40 5.13
C SER A 518 4.83 -7.30 6.12
N PHE A 519 4.16 -7.29 7.27
CA PHE A 519 4.41 -6.40 8.39
C PHE A 519 5.15 -7.09 9.56
N GLY A 520 5.62 -8.33 9.37
CA GLY A 520 6.23 -9.14 10.42
C GLY A 520 5.21 -9.68 11.42
N SER A 521 5.69 -10.13 12.58
CA SER A 521 4.84 -10.64 13.67
C SER A 521 5.59 -10.56 15.01
N GLY A 522 4.83 -10.58 16.11
CA GLY A 522 5.33 -10.49 17.48
C GLY A 522 5.88 -9.11 17.85
N MET A 523 6.82 -9.06 18.80
CA MET A 523 7.35 -7.82 19.40
C MET A 523 8.15 -6.93 18.42
N ARG A 524 8.40 -7.42 17.20
CA ARG A 524 9.08 -6.69 16.12
C ARG A 524 8.16 -6.44 14.92
N ALA A 525 6.86 -6.73 15.04
CA ALA A 525 5.87 -6.37 14.02
C ALA A 525 5.92 -4.88 13.72
N CYS A 526 5.59 -4.51 12.49
CA CYS A 526 5.67 -3.14 12.00
C CYS A 526 4.71 -2.24 12.79
N ILE A 527 5.26 -1.31 13.55
CA ILE A 527 4.50 -0.30 14.29
C ILE A 527 3.73 0.66 13.37
N GLY A 528 4.16 0.79 12.12
CA GLY A 528 3.53 1.67 11.12
C GLY A 528 2.49 0.97 10.26
N GLN A 529 2.11 -0.29 10.53
CA GLN A 529 1.19 -1.06 9.67
C GLN A 529 -0.14 -0.34 9.48
N LYS A 530 -0.83 0.02 10.57
CA LYS A 530 -2.14 0.69 10.51
C LYS A 530 -2.05 2.02 9.76
N PHE A 531 -1.05 2.83 10.13
CA PHE A 531 -0.75 4.10 9.47
C PHE A 531 -0.54 3.96 7.96
N VAL A 532 0.30 3.01 7.53
CA VAL A 532 0.61 2.82 6.11
C VAL A 532 -0.59 2.27 5.34
N ILE A 533 -1.33 1.29 5.88
CA ILE A 533 -2.49 0.71 5.18
C ILE A 533 -3.55 1.78 4.93
N GLU A 534 -3.95 2.50 5.97
CA GLU A 534 -4.99 3.52 5.83
C GLU A 534 -4.49 4.72 5.03
N GLY A 535 -3.28 5.21 5.30
CA GLY A 535 -2.71 6.34 4.58
C GLY A 535 -2.58 6.07 3.08
N VAL A 536 -2.07 4.90 2.71
CA VAL A 536 -1.92 4.50 1.30
C VAL A 536 -3.29 4.27 0.67
N ALA A 537 -4.25 3.67 1.38
CA ALA A 537 -5.62 3.56 0.88
C ALA A 537 -6.24 4.95 0.64
N THR A 538 -6.10 5.91 1.55
CA THR A 538 -6.56 7.29 1.34
C THR A 538 -5.91 7.92 0.11
N LEU A 539 -4.58 7.78 -0.04
CA LEU A 539 -3.86 8.29 -1.21
C LEU A 539 -4.45 7.72 -2.51
N PHE A 540 -4.64 6.40 -2.59
CA PHE A 540 -5.15 5.76 -3.79
C PHE A 540 -6.63 6.04 -4.05
N ALA A 541 -7.44 6.21 -3.00
CA ALA A 541 -8.83 6.63 -3.15
C ALA A 541 -8.91 7.99 -3.84
N SER A 542 -8.16 8.98 -3.36
CA SER A 542 -8.12 10.31 -3.96
C SER A 542 -7.46 10.33 -5.34
N LEU A 543 -6.43 9.50 -5.55
CA LEU A 543 -5.74 9.39 -6.83
C LEU A 543 -6.67 8.82 -7.92
N LEU A 544 -7.32 7.69 -7.64
CA LEU A 544 -8.19 7.01 -8.60
C LEU A 544 -9.49 7.75 -8.86
N GLU A 545 -9.92 8.60 -7.92
CA GLU A 545 -11.04 9.51 -8.14
C GLU A 545 -10.78 10.52 -9.27
N HIS A 546 -9.53 10.99 -9.41
CA HIS A 546 -9.18 12.05 -10.35
C HIS A 546 -8.44 11.55 -11.60
N TYR A 547 -7.81 10.37 -11.51
CA TYR A 547 -6.92 9.86 -12.54
C TYR A 547 -7.13 8.37 -12.82
N GLU A 548 -7.10 8.03 -14.10
CA GLU A 548 -6.87 6.67 -14.59
C GLU A 548 -5.37 6.45 -14.81
N ILE A 549 -4.83 5.34 -14.32
CA ILE A 549 -3.41 5.01 -14.41
C ILE A 549 -3.21 3.94 -15.49
N LYS A 550 -2.36 4.22 -16.48
CA LYS A 550 -2.04 3.30 -17.59
C LYS A 550 -0.55 3.02 -17.70
N LEU A 551 -0.22 1.87 -18.30
CA LEU A 551 1.14 1.54 -18.70
C LEU A 551 1.51 2.31 -19.98
N HIS A 552 2.71 2.88 -20.01
CA HIS A 552 3.25 3.50 -21.23
C HIS A 552 3.67 2.40 -22.23
N GLN A 553 3.27 2.50 -23.50
CA GLN A 553 3.30 1.42 -24.49
C GLN A 553 4.69 0.98 -25.01
N GLU A 554 5.80 1.40 -24.39
CA GLU A 554 7.14 0.94 -24.75
C GLU A 554 7.92 0.47 -23.52
N ALA A 555 7.94 -0.84 -23.28
CA ALA A 555 9.13 -1.62 -22.91
C ALA A 555 8.77 -3.08 -22.58
N GLU A 556 9.07 -3.99 -23.51
CA GLU A 556 9.49 -5.33 -23.15
C GLU A 556 10.89 -5.25 -22.49
N GLU A 557 10.96 -4.86 -21.21
CA GLU A 557 12.15 -5.15 -20.41
C GLU A 557 11.76 -6.08 -19.27
N LYS A 558 12.16 -7.36 -19.40
CA LYS A 558 12.13 -8.31 -18.29
C LYS A 558 12.91 -7.69 -17.12
N PRO A 559 12.31 -7.55 -15.93
CA PRO A 559 13.00 -6.96 -14.79
C PRO A 559 14.21 -7.81 -14.42
N LYS A 560 15.41 -7.21 -14.42
CA LYS A 560 16.61 -7.85 -13.88
C LYS A 560 16.45 -7.95 -12.36
N PRO A 561 16.40 -9.15 -11.76
CA PRO A 561 16.31 -9.27 -10.31
C PRO A 561 17.61 -8.76 -9.68
N SER A 562 17.53 -7.69 -8.90
CA SER A 562 18.66 -7.22 -8.11
C SER A 562 18.82 -8.07 -6.85
N ASN A 563 19.97 -8.73 -6.71
CA ASN A 563 20.24 -9.68 -5.62
C ASN A 563 20.28 -8.99 -4.24
N PHE A 564 19.41 -9.48 -3.32
CA PHE A 564 19.30 -9.28 -1.86
C PHE A 564 18.29 -8.27 -1.28
N ALA A 565 17.49 -8.80 -0.35
CA ALA A 565 16.85 -8.25 0.88
C ALA A 565 15.98 -6.98 0.78
N PHE A 566 16.40 -6.00 0.00
CA PHE A 566 15.59 -4.85 -0.41
C PHE A 566 15.37 -5.00 -1.91
N GLN A 567 14.26 -5.66 -2.30
CA GLN A 567 13.81 -5.69 -3.68
C GLN A 567 13.65 -4.25 -4.14
N LEU A 568 14.62 -3.77 -4.93
CA LEU A 568 14.60 -2.42 -5.44
C LEU A 568 13.67 -2.41 -6.65
N LEU A 569 12.36 -2.34 -6.38
CA LEU A 569 11.23 -1.97 -7.23
C LEU A 569 11.43 -2.16 -8.75
N SER A 570 10.67 -3.09 -9.35
CA SER A 570 10.48 -3.10 -10.80
C SER A 570 9.93 -1.73 -11.21
N SER A 571 10.73 -1.01 -12.00
CA SER A 571 10.38 0.28 -12.57
C SER A 571 9.50 0.03 -13.80
N SER A 572 8.36 0.70 -13.86
CA SER A 572 7.49 0.70 -15.02
C SER A 572 7.19 2.15 -15.39
N GLN A 573 7.21 2.45 -16.69
CA GLN A 573 6.77 3.75 -17.19
C GLN A 573 5.24 3.77 -17.17
N ILE A 574 4.67 4.69 -16.39
CA ILE A 574 3.23 4.85 -16.23
C ILE A 574 2.79 6.24 -16.70
N VAL A 575 1.51 6.35 -17.04
CA VAL A 575 0.86 7.60 -17.45
C VAL A 575 -0.37 7.82 -16.56
N PHE A 576 -0.50 9.03 -16.03
CA PHE A 576 -1.69 9.48 -15.33
C PHE A 576 -2.58 10.22 -16.32
N MET A 577 -3.79 9.74 -16.54
CA MET A 577 -4.77 10.40 -17.40
C MET A 577 -5.90 10.94 -16.54
N LYS A 578 -6.32 12.18 -16.78
CA LYS A 578 -7.40 12.80 -15.99
C LYS A 578 -8.74 12.14 -16.32
N SER A 579 -9.52 11.76 -15.31
CA SER A 579 -10.85 11.18 -15.49
C SER A 579 -11.83 12.24 -16.06
N GLU A 580 -12.53 11.92 -17.14
CA GLU A 580 -13.33 12.88 -17.93
C GLU A 580 -14.52 13.51 -17.17
N SER A 581 -14.91 12.98 -16.00
CA SER A 581 -16.00 13.51 -15.17
C SER A 581 -15.78 14.94 -14.68
N TYR A 582 -14.53 15.40 -14.56
CA TYR A 582 -14.23 16.79 -14.17
C TYR A 582 -14.26 17.78 -15.33
N LEU A 583 -14.05 17.31 -16.57
CA LEU A 583 -14.03 18.19 -17.74
C LEU A 583 -15.46 18.58 -18.12
N SER A 584 -16.42 17.65 -18.02
CA SER A 584 -17.84 17.92 -18.26
C SER A 584 -18.45 18.87 -17.21
N LEU A 585 -18.05 18.78 -15.94
CA LEU A 585 -18.49 19.72 -14.89
C LEU A 585 -17.87 21.12 -15.04
N LEU A 586 -16.60 21.23 -15.44
CA LEU A 586 -15.95 22.52 -15.72
C LEU A 586 -16.47 23.17 -17.01
N ILE A 587 -16.73 22.39 -18.06
CA ILE A 587 -17.33 22.89 -19.30
C ILE A 587 -18.78 23.33 -19.02
N ALA A 588 -19.57 22.59 -18.24
CA ALA A 588 -20.94 22.98 -17.87
C ALA A 588 -20.99 24.27 -17.04
N SER A 589 -20.00 24.52 -16.18
CA SER A 589 -19.92 25.75 -15.39
C SER A 589 -19.35 26.95 -16.18
N PHE A 590 -18.53 26.72 -17.21
CA PHE A 590 -18.05 27.77 -18.12
C PHE A 590 -19.11 28.21 -19.14
N PHE A 591 -19.99 27.30 -19.57
CA PHE A 591 -21.10 27.61 -20.50
C PHE A 591 -22.28 28.36 -19.85
N LEU A 592 -22.36 28.40 -18.51
CA LEU A 592 -23.40 29.16 -17.80
C LEU A 592 -23.03 30.63 -17.53
N LEU A 593 -21.81 31.08 -17.87
CA LEU A 593 -21.30 32.41 -17.48
C LEU A 593 -20.86 33.33 -18.64
N LEU A 594 -21.15 33.02 -19.90
CA LEU A 594 -20.85 33.94 -21.01
C LEU A 594 -22.12 34.31 -21.79
N PRO A 595 -22.51 35.60 -21.88
CA PRO A 595 -23.50 36.04 -22.83
C PRO A 595 -22.89 36.03 -24.24
N ALA A 596 -23.72 35.65 -25.21
CA ALA A 596 -23.37 35.54 -26.61
C ALA A 596 -22.67 36.80 -27.15
N PHE A 597 -21.43 36.65 -27.62
CA PHE A 597 -20.82 37.56 -28.57
C PHE A 597 -20.27 36.77 -29.75
N SER A 598 -20.88 37.02 -30.90
CA SER A 598 -20.38 36.63 -32.22
C SER A 598 -19.13 37.47 -32.54
N SER A 599 -18.01 36.82 -32.86
CA SER A 599 -17.10 37.37 -33.87
C SER A 599 -16.23 36.28 -34.49
N THR A 600 -16.26 36.29 -35.81
CA THR A 600 -15.39 35.62 -36.77
C THR A 600 -13.89 35.76 -36.47
N ALA A 601 -13.15 34.64 -36.53
CA ALA A 601 -11.73 34.67 -36.87
C ALA A 601 -11.34 33.35 -37.55
N GLU A 602 -10.86 33.47 -38.79
CA GLU A 602 -10.25 32.42 -39.59
C GLU A 602 -8.96 31.92 -38.93
N GLU A 603 -8.73 30.60 -38.92
CA GLU A 603 -7.38 30.09 -38.80
C GLU A 603 -7.17 28.84 -39.67
N SER A 604 -6.09 28.92 -40.42
CA SER A 604 -5.69 28.09 -41.56
C SER A 604 -5.30 26.66 -41.19
N SER A 605 -5.87 25.67 -41.88
CA SER A 605 -5.47 24.28 -41.79
C SER A 605 -4.19 24.02 -42.61
N THR A 606 -3.15 23.47 -41.98
CA THR A 606 -2.09 22.74 -42.68
C THR A 606 -2.22 21.26 -42.33
N ARG A 607 -2.62 20.46 -43.32
CA ARG A 607 -2.68 19.00 -43.26
C ARG A 607 -1.29 18.40 -43.38
N ILE A 608 -0.89 17.55 -42.43
CA ILE A 608 0.13 16.51 -42.66
C ILE A 608 -0.52 15.18 -42.28
N GLY A 609 -0.61 14.30 -43.28
CA GLY A 609 -1.32 13.02 -43.20
C GLY A 609 -0.59 11.99 -42.33
N CYS A 610 -1.37 11.29 -41.49
CA CYS A 610 -0.90 10.14 -40.73
C CYS A 610 -1.33 8.85 -41.44
N GLY A 611 -0.35 7.97 -41.68
CA GLY A 611 -0.54 6.65 -42.27
C GLY A 611 -1.31 5.72 -41.33
N HIS A 612 -2.15 4.88 -41.94
CA HIS A 612 -2.86 3.79 -41.29
C HIS A 612 -1.90 2.85 -40.56
N THR A 613 -2.02 2.76 -39.23
CA THR A 613 -1.61 1.59 -38.46
C THR A 613 -2.72 1.24 -37.45
N SER A 614 -3.05 -0.05 -37.40
CA SER A 614 -4.19 -0.64 -36.71
C SER A 614 -4.15 -0.36 -35.21
N HIS A 615 -4.92 0.64 -34.75
CA HIS A 615 -5.24 0.85 -33.33
C HIS A 615 -6.04 -0.34 -32.80
N ARG A 616 -5.47 -1.05 -31.83
CA ARG A 616 -6.21 -2.00 -30.98
C ARG A 616 -6.96 -1.16 -29.93
N ASN A 617 -8.17 -0.73 -30.26
CA ASN A 617 -9.04 0.02 -29.35
C ASN A 617 -9.40 -0.83 -28.12
N MET A 618 -9.12 -0.35 -26.92
CA MET A 618 -9.76 -0.83 -25.70
C MET A 618 -11.10 -0.13 -25.49
N ALA A 619 -11.99 -0.87 -24.84
CA ALA A 619 -13.34 -0.55 -24.42
C ALA A 619 -13.50 0.84 -23.78
N THR A 620 -14.37 1.66 -24.37
CA THR A 620 -14.96 2.84 -23.74
C THR A 620 -15.83 2.40 -22.55
N PRO A 621 -15.81 3.08 -21.39
CA PRO A 621 -16.79 2.85 -20.33
C PRO A 621 -18.21 2.91 -20.90
N GLY A 622 -19.01 1.86 -20.67
CA GLY A 622 -20.34 1.67 -21.27
C GLY A 622 -20.39 0.75 -22.49
N GLY A 623 -19.26 0.33 -23.07
CA GLY A 623 -19.22 -0.63 -24.19
C GLY A 623 -19.54 -2.07 -23.75
N VAL A 624 -20.33 -2.79 -24.57
CA VAL A 624 -20.63 -4.21 -24.38
C VAL A 624 -19.55 -5.05 -25.09
N HIS A 625 -18.85 -5.91 -24.37
CA HIS A 625 -17.77 -6.75 -24.93
C HIS A 625 -18.07 -8.24 -24.80
N GLU A 626 -17.56 -9.05 -25.72
CA GLU A 626 -17.64 -10.50 -25.56
C GLU A 626 -16.81 -10.96 -24.36
N SER A 627 -17.38 -11.84 -23.55
CA SER A 627 -16.65 -12.45 -22.45
C SER A 627 -15.57 -13.39 -23.03
N HIS A 628 -14.31 -12.94 -23.03
CA HIS A 628 -13.21 -13.74 -23.60
C HIS A 628 -13.13 -15.11 -22.92
N GLY A 629 -13.55 -16.16 -23.64
CA GLY A 629 -13.47 -17.56 -23.22
C GLY A 629 -14.59 -18.07 -22.28
N ALA A 630 -15.62 -17.29 -21.95
CA ALA A 630 -16.50 -17.56 -20.81
C ALA A 630 -17.88 -18.17 -21.11
N GLN A 631 -18.14 -18.70 -22.31
CA GLN A 631 -19.38 -19.43 -22.59
C GLN A 631 -19.58 -20.66 -21.67
N ASN A 632 -18.50 -21.15 -21.03
CA ASN A 632 -18.49 -22.31 -20.14
C ASN A 632 -17.87 -22.05 -18.76
N SER A 633 -17.82 -20.81 -18.25
CA SER A 633 -17.36 -20.58 -16.87
C SER A 633 -18.49 -20.91 -15.88
N ALA A 634 -18.14 -21.56 -14.77
CA ALA A 634 -19.11 -21.90 -13.73
C ALA A 634 -19.86 -20.67 -13.20
N GLU A 635 -19.20 -19.51 -13.18
CA GLU A 635 -19.79 -18.24 -12.75
C GLU A 635 -20.89 -17.74 -13.69
N VAL A 636 -20.69 -17.81 -15.02
CA VAL A 636 -21.68 -17.37 -16.01
C VAL A 636 -22.86 -18.34 -16.04
N GLU A 637 -22.60 -19.64 -15.87
CA GLU A 637 -23.65 -20.66 -15.74
C GLU A 637 -24.50 -20.45 -14.49
N ASP A 638 -23.88 -20.14 -13.35
CA ASP A 638 -24.57 -19.80 -12.10
C ASP A 638 -25.45 -18.56 -12.25
N LEU A 639 -24.98 -17.53 -12.97
CA LEU A 639 -25.77 -16.33 -13.27
C LEU A 639 -26.97 -16.64 -14.17
N ALA A 640 -26.80 -17.52 -15.16
CA ALA A 640 -27.89 -17.94 -16.03
C ALA A 640 -28.94 -18.78 -15.28
N ARG A 641 -28.50 -19.69 -14.40
CA ARG A 641 -29.40 -20.46 -13.52
C ARG A 641 -30.17 -19.53 -12.59
N PHE A 642 -29.50 -18.55 -12.00
CA PHE A 642 -30.13 -17.52 -11.18
C PHE A 642 -31.20 -16.75 -11.96
N ALA A 643 -30.91 -16.34 -13.21
CA ALA A 643 -31.85 -15.61 -14.05
C ALA A 643 -33.13 -16.42 -14.36
N VAL A 644 -32.99 -17.70 -14.71
CA VAL A 644 -34.12 -18.60 -14.96
C VAL A 644 -34.94 -18.84 -13.70
N GLN A 645 -34.29 -19.03 -12.54
CA GLN A 645 -34.97 -19.24 -11.27
C GLN A 645 -35.80 -18.02 -10.83
N GLU A 646 -35.22 -16.82 -10.92
CA GLU A 646 -35.93 -15.59 -10.57
C GLU A 646 -37.09 -15.30 -11.54
N HIS A 647 -36.93 -15.58 -12.84
CA HIS A 647 -38.03 -15.47 -13.80
C HIS A 647 -39.17 -16.44 -13.48
N ASN A 648 -38.87 -17.73 -13.26
CA ASN A 648 -39.86 -18.72 -12.86
C ASN A 648 -40.63 -18.31 -11.60
N LYS A 649 -39.93 -17.74 -10.62
CA LYS A 649 -40.51 -17.25 -9.37
C LYS A 649 -41.42 -16.03 -9.58
N LYS A 650 -41.04 -15.10 -10.47
CA LYS A 650 -41.76 -13.85 -10.71
C LYS A 650 -42.98 -14.02 -11.62
N GLU A 651 -42.84 -14.77 -12.70
CA GLU A 651 -43.87 -14.97 -13.72
C GLU A 651 -44.65 -16.29 -13.53
N ASN A 652 -44.36 -17.03 -12.46
CA ASN A 652 -44.94 -18.35 -12.18
C ASN A 652 -44.77 -19.33 -13.38
N ALA A 653 -43.60 -19.25 -14.03
CA ALA A 653 -43.24 -20.07 -15.18
C ALA A 653 -42.49 -21.35 -14.76
N LEU A 654 -42.38 -22.31 -15.69
CA LEU A 654 -41.68 -23.59 -15.50
C LEU A 654 -40.60 -23.79 -16.58
N LEU A 655 -39.64 -22.86 -16.63
CA LEU A 655 -38.48 -22.97 -17.51
C LEU A 655 -37.39 -23.84 -16.87
N GLU A 656 -36.86 -24.81 -17.62
CA GLU A 656 -35.71 -25.61 -17.19
C GLU A 656 -34.43 -25.13 -17.91
N PHE A 657 -33.43 -24.67 -17.15
CA PHE A 657 -32.16 -24.21 -17.72
C PHE A 657 -31.39 -25.35 -18.41
N VAL A 658 -30.91 -25.13 -19.64
CA VAL A 658 -30.09 -26.09 -20.38
C VAL A 658 -28.63 -25.66 -20.44
N ARG A 659 -28.35 -24.48 -21.02
CA ARG A 659 -26.98 -23.94 -21.18
C ARG A 659 -26.99 -22.46 -21.51
N VAL A 660 -25.83 -21.83 -21.41
CA VAL A 660 -25.57 -20.48 -21.95
C VAL A 660 -25.08 -20.59 -23.39
N VAL A 661 -25.71 -19.86 -24.30
CA VAL A 661 -25.38 -19.81 -25.74
C VAL A 661 -24.44 -18.66 -26.05
N LYS A 662 -24.64 -17.50 -25.41
CA LYS A 662 -23.78 -16.33 -25.56
C LYS A 662 -23.70 -15.56 -24.24
N ALA A 663 -22.53 -14.99 -23.95
CA ALA A 663 -22.33 -14.14 -22.79
C ALA A 663 -21.49 -12.92 -23.18
N LYS A 664 -22.05 -11.73 -22.99
CA LYS A 664 -21.34 -10.46 -23.10
C LYS A 664 -21.36 -9.77 -21.74
N GLU A 665 -20.36 -8.92 -21.50
CA GLU A 665 -20.20 -8.18 -20.25
C GLU A 665 -20.08 -6.69 -20.53
N GLN A 666 -20.63 -5.89 -19.62
CA GLN A 666 -20.55 -4.45 -19.64
C GLN A 666 -20.23 -3.98 -18.21
N VAL A 667 -19.18 -3.16 -18.08
CA VAL A 667 -18.82 -2.55 -16.79
C VAL A 667 -19.72 -1.34 -16.57
N VAL A 668 -20.45 -1.35 -15.46
CA VAL A 668 -21.35 -0.28 -15.00
C VAL A 668 -21.04 0.00 -13.52
N ALA A 669 -21.99 0.48 -12.69
CA ALA A 669 -21.86 0.43 -11.23
C ALA A 669 -21.99 -1.03 -10.72
N GLY A 670 -21.08 -1.91 -11.13
CA GLY A 670 -21.26 -3.36 -11.15
C GLY A 670 -20.75 -3.97 -12.47
N THR A 671 -21.17 -5.20 -12.74
CA THR A 671 -21.03 -5.84 -14.05
C THR A 671 -22.41 -6.24 -14.52
N LEU A 672 -22.82 -5.75 -15.69
CA LEU A 672 -24.06 -6.17 -16.35
C LEU A 672 -23.72 -7.28 -17.33
N HIS A 673 -24.15 -8.50 -17.01
CA HIS A 673 -23.98 -9.67 -17.87
C HIS A 673 -25.18 -9.77 -18.82
N HIS A 674 -24.92 -9.72 -20.12
CA HIS A 674 -25.91 -9.95 -21.17
C HIS A 674 -25.78 -11.40 -21.63
N LEU A 675 -26.73 -12.23 -21.26
CA LEU A 675 -26.72 -13.68 -21.45
C LEU A 675 -27.79 -14.08 -22.47
N THR A 676 -27.43 -14.97 -23.39
CA THR A 676 -28.39 -15.72 -24.21
C THR A 676 -28.44 -17.14 -23.65
N ILE A 677 -29.61 -17.58 -23.20
CA ILE A 677 -29.83 -18.81 -22.43
C ILE A 677 -30.73 -19.73 -23.23
N GLU A 678 -30.36 -21.00 -23.34
CA GLU A 678 -31.26 -22.06 -23.84
C GLU A 678 -31.99 -22.68 -22.64
N ALA A 679 -33.33 -22.70 -22.68
CA ALA A 679 -34.17 -23.29 -21.64
C ALA A 679 -35.31 -24.12 -22.26
N ILE A 680 -35.83 -25.10 -21.52
CA ILE A 680 -36.98 -25.93 -21.93
C ILE A 680 -38.25 -25.32 -21.36
N GLU A 681 -39.20 -25.02 -22.23
CA GLU A 681 -40.56 -24.59 -21.88
C GLU A 681 -41.55 -25.57 -22.51
N ALA A 682 -42.42 -26.18 -21.68
CA ALA A 682 -43.41 -27.16 -22.14
C ALA A 682 -42.82 -28.28 -23.04
N GLY A 683 -41.61 -28.76 -22.70
CA GLY A 683 -40.92 -29.83 -23.42
C GLY A 683 -40.20 -29.42 -24.71
N LYS A 684 -40.21 -28.13 -25.08
CA LYS A 684 -39.49 -27.60 -26.25
C LYS A 684 -38.34 -26.69 -25.82
N LYS A 685 -37.18 -26.82 -26.46
CA LYS A 685 -36.04 -25.92 -26.26
C LYS A 685 -36.30 -24.57 -26.94
N LYS A 686 -36.11 -23.49 -26.18
CA LYS A 686 -36.27 -22.10 -26.62
C LYS A 686 -35.08 -21.25 -26.14
N LEU A 687 -34.86 -20.13 -26.82
CA LEU A 687 -33.79 -19.18 -26.48
C LEU A 687 -34.36 -17.96 -25.78
N TYR A 688 -33.68 -17.51 -24.75
CA TYR A 688 -34.02 -16.34 -23.94
C TYR A 688 -32.82 -15.40 -23.84
N GLN A 689 -33.06 -14.10 -23.78
CA GLN A 689 -32.07 -13.11 -23.43
C GLN A 689 -32.29 -12.65 -22.00
N ALA A 690 -31.21 -12.60 -21.20
CA ALA A 690 -31.25 -12.14 -19.83
C ALA A 690 -30.16 -11.10 -19.58
N LYS A 691 -30.49 -10.01 -18.88
CA LYS A 691 -29.51 -9.05 -18.35
C LYS A 691 -29.45 -9.21 -16.84
N VAL A 692 -28.29 -9.61 -16.32
CA VAL A 692 -28.07 -9.82 -14.89
C VAL A 692 -27.06 -8.81 -14.39
N TRP A 693 -27.50 -7.94 -13.49
CA TRP A 693 -26.65 -6.94 -12.87
C TRP A 693 -26.04 -7.50 -11.58
N VAL A 694 -24.71 -7.52 -11.53
CA VAL A 694 -23.96 -8.12 -10.43
C VAL A 694 -23.05 -7.05 -9.83
N LYS A 695 -23.08 -6.89 -8.50
CA LYS A 695 -22.08 -6.13 -7.76
C LYS A 695 -21.41 -7.10 -6.80
N PRO A 696 -20.32 -7.76 -7.23
CA PRO A 696 -19.69 -8.81 -6.43
C PRO A 696 -19.40 -8.34 -5.02
N TRP A 697 -18.90 -7.13 -4.80
CA TRP A 697 -18.56 -6.56 -3.48
C TRP A 697 -19.76 -6.23 -2.55
N MET A 698 -20.99 -6.18 -3.07
CA MET A 698 -22.22 -6.07 -2.27
C MET A 698 -22.96 -7.42 -2.18
N GLY A 699 -22.38 -8.46 -2.79
CA GLY A 699 -23.04 -9.75 -3.06
C GLY A 699 -24.41 -9.61 -3.74
N PHE A 700 -24.64 -8.47 -4.38
CA PHE A 700 -25.87 -8.09 -5.04
C PHE A 700 -25.91 -8.73 -6.43
N LYS A 701 -27.04 -9.35 -6.74
CA LYS A 701 -27.37 -9.92 -8.05
C LYS A 701 -28.83 -9.64 -8.32
N GLU A 702 -29.14 -9.04 -9.45
CA GLU A 702 -30.51 -8.73 -9.85
C GLU A 702 -30.69 -8.99 -11.35
N VAL A 703 -31.83 -9.59 -11.71
CA VAL A 703 -32.23 -9.74 -13.11
C VAL A 703 -32.93 -8.46 -13.55
N GLN A 704 -32.27 -7.71 -14.42
CA GLN A 704 -32.81 -6.46 -14.98
C GLN A 704 -33.80 -6.74 -16.11
N GLU A 705 -33.56 -7.80 -16.88
CA GLU A 705 -34.34 -8.13 -18.07
C GLU A 705 -34.31 -9.63 -18.34
N PHE A 706 -35.43 -10.21 -18.76
CA PHE A 706 -35.54 -11.60 -19.21
C PHE A 706 -36.63 -11.71 -20.30
N LYS A 707 -36.27 -12.04 -21.54
CA LYS A 707 -37.15 -12.00 -22.73
C LYS A 707 -36.91 -13.16 -23.68
N HIS A 708 -37.88 -13.48 -24.54
CA HIS A 708 -37.73 -14.51 -25.59
C HIS A 708 -36.87 -13.98 -26.75
N ALA A 709 -35.97 -14.80 -27.30
CA ALA A 709 -35.00 -14.34 -28.29
C ALA A 709 -35.57 -14.13 -29.72
N ASP A 710 -36.80 -14.57 -29.98
CA ASP A 710 -37.49 -14.41 -31.27
C ASP A 710 -38.22 -13.05 -31.41
N GLU A 711 -38.15 -12.19 -30.40
CA GLU A 711 -38.51 -10.78 -30.55
C GLU A 711 -37.32 -10.07 -31.23
N GLU A 712 -37.41 -9.86 -32.54
CA GLU A 712 -36.44 -9.08 -33.32
C GLU A 712 -36.14 -7.75 -32.61
N GLU A 713 -34.86 -7.37 -32.59
CA GLU A 713 -34.37 -6.08 -32.08
C GLU A 713 -35.06 -4.92 -32.80
N THR A 714 -36.21 -4.48 -32.29
CA THR A 714 -36.67 -3.11 -32.49
C THR A 714 -35.97 -2.27 -31.43
N PRO A 715 -35.15 -1.27 -31.79
CA PRO A 715 -34.61 -0.35 -30.81
C PRO A 715 -35.80 0.46 -30.26
N SER A 716 -36.35 0.02 -29.12
CA SER A 716 -37.27 0.84 -28.35
C SER A 716 -36.46 1.98 -27.76
N VAL A 717 -36.43 3.09 -28.48
CA VAL A 717 -35.85 4.34 -28.00
C VAL A 717 -36.78 4.86 -26.91
N THR A 718 -36.22 5.16 -25.74
CA THR A 718 -37.00 5.67 -24.62
C THR A 718 -37.56 7.05 -24.97
N SER A 719 -38.75 7.39 -24.47
CA SER A 719 -39.31 8.75 -24.65
C SER A 719 -38.40 9.85 -24.06
N SER A 720 -37.42 9.47 -23.25
CA SER A 720 -36.42 10.34 -22.64
C SER A 720 -35.18 10.59 -23.50
N ASP A 721 -35.02 9.86 -24.63
CA ASP A 721 -33.86 10.03 -25.50
C ASP A 721 -33.84 11.41 -26.17
N LEU A 722 -32.68 12.06 -26.11
CA LEU A 722 -32.51 13.45 -26.56
C LEU A 722 -32.93 13.64 -28.03
N GLY A 723 -32.62 12.68 -28.90
CA GLY A 723 -33.02 12.72 -30.31
C GLY A 723 -34.53 12.62 -30.54
N VAL A 724 -35.25 11.90 -29.67
CA VAL A 724 -36.73 11.82 -29.70
C VAL A 724 -37.34 13.12 -29.20
N GLN A 725 -36.79 13.69 -28.14
CA GLN A 725 -37.23 14.99 -27.62
C GLN A 725 -37.02 16.11 -28.64
N ASP A 726 -35.87 16.15 -29.32
CA ASP A 726 -35.61 17.10 -30.40
C ASP A 726 -36.57 16.94 -31.57
N ALA A 727 -36.85 15.69 -31.98
CA ALA A 727 -37.81 15.39 -33.05
C ALA A 727 -39.24 15.79 -32.66
N ALA A 728 -39.66 15.53 -31.42
CA ALA A 728 -40.97 15.89 -30.89
C ALA A 728 -41.15 17.41 -30.81
N ASN A 729 -40.13 18.14 -30.33
CA ASN A 729 -40.13 19.59 -30.30
C ASN A 729 -40.20 20.19 -31.70
N HIS A 730 -39.47 19.60 -32.67
CA HIS A 730 -39.55 20.00 -34.07
C HIS A 730 -40.96 19.76 -34.66
N ALA A 731 -41.60 18.64 -34.33
CA ALA A 731 -42.96 18.33 -34.77
C ALA A 731 -43.98 19.34 -34.21
N VAL A 732 -43.92 19.68 -32.93
CA VAL A 732 -44.82 20.67 -32.30
C VAL A 732 -44.60 22.08 -32.86
N LYS A 733 -43.34 22.47 -33.11
CA LYS A 733 -43.02 23.74 -33.77
C LYS A 733 -43.58 23.80 -35.18
N SER A 734 -43.47 22.70 -35.93
CA SER A 734 -44.04 22.57 -37.27
C SER A 734 -45.57 22.60 -37.26
N LEU A 735 -46.20 21.99 -36.23
CA LEU A 735 -47.66 22.06 -36.01
C LEU A 735 -48.12 23.49 -35.76
N GLN A 736 -47.41 24.25 -34.93
CA GLN A 736 -47.70 25.67 -34.67
C GLN A 736 -47.64 26.50 -35.95
N GLN A 737 -46.65 26.26 -36.82
CA GLN A 737 -46.49 26.99 -38.08
C GLN A 737 -47.55 26.64 -39.13
N LYS A 738 -48.04 25.39 -39.14
CA LYS A 738 -49.05 24.92 -40.11
C LYS A 738 -50.49 25.12 -39.64
N SER A 739 -50.71 25.42 -38.35
CA SER A 739 -52.03 25.60 -37.75
C SER A 739 -52.44 27.08 -37.73
N ASN A 740 -53.68 27.40 -38.10
CA ASN A 740 -54.27 28.74 -37.96
C ASN A 740 -54.66 29.09 -36.50
N SER A 741 -54.00 28.49 -35.50
CA SER A 741 -54.36 28.68 -34.09
C SER A 741 -53.56 29.83 -33.48
N LEU A 742 -54.26 30.74 -32.81
CA LEU A 742 -53.66 31.85 -32.06
C LEU A 742 -53.12 31.42 -30.68
N LEU A 743 -53.40 30.19 -30.24
CA LEU A 743 -52.90 29.62 -28.98
C LEU A 743 -51.68 28.74 -29.24
N PRO A 744 -50.65 28.78 -28.39
CA PRO A 744 -49.45 27.97 -28.54
C PRO A 744 -49.77 26.49 -28.30
N TYR A 745 -49.16 25.62 -29.11
CA TYR A 745 -49.06 24.18 -28.83
C TYR A 745 -47.85 23.91 -27.92
N GLU A 746 -48.09 23.27 -26.79
CA GLU A 746 -47.07 22.85 -25.84
C GLU A 746 -46.97 21.33 -25.80
N LEU A 747 -45.77 20.77 -26.00
CA LEU A 747 -45.52 19.34 -25.82
C LEU A 747 -45.66 19.00 -24.32
N GLN A 748 -46.62 18.13 -23.98
CA GLN A 748 -46.78 17.64 -22.61
C GLN A 748 -46.00 16.36 -22.40
N GLU A 749 -46.09 15.43 -23.36
CA GLU A 749 -45.52 14.10 -23.24
C GLU A 749 -45.30 13.47 -24.61
N VAL A 750 -44.21 12.71 -24.76
CA VAL A 750 -44.04 11.74 -25.85
C VAL A 750 -44.54 10.39 -25.32
N VAL A 751 -45.78 10.04 -25.67
CA VAL A 751 -46.49 8.85 -25.16
C VAL A 751 -45.81 7.57 -25.65
N HIS A 752 -45.36 7.57 -26.90
CA HIS A 752 -44.63 6.47 -27.50
C HIS A 752 -43.70 7.00 -28.60
N ALA A 753 -42.53 6.38 -28.76
CA ALA A 753 -41.60 6.70 -29.82
C ALA A 753 -40.90 5.44 -30.32
N GLN A 754 -40.77 5.34 -31.64
CA GLN A 754 -40.00 4.32 -32.33
C GLN A 754 -39.06 5.03 -33.31
N ALA A 755 -37.78 4.68 -33.28
CA ALA A 755 -36.80 5.21 -34.21
C ALA A 755 -36.27 4.09 -35.11
N GLU A 756 -36.20 4.36 -36.41
CA GLU A 756 -35.63 3.50 -37.44
C GLU A 756 -34.48 4.24 -38.11
N VAL A 757 -33.31 3.62 -38.21
CA VAL A 757 -32.17 4.20 -38.91
C VAL A 757 -32.10 3.60 -40.31
N ALA A 758 -32.32 4.43 -41.33
CA ALA A 758 -32.11 4.10 -42.74
C ALA A 758 -30.76 4.66 -43.23
N GLU A 759 -30.27 4.20 -44.38
CA GLU A 759 -28.92 4.53 -44.89
C GLU A 759 -28.66 6.05 -45.04
N GLU A 760 -29.70 6.86 -45.26
CA GLU A 760 -29.57 8.31 -45.51
C GLU A 760 -30.31 9.22 -44.49
N HIS A 761 -31.09 8.66 -43.56
CA HIS A 761 -31.85 9.41 -42.55
C HIS A 761 -32.27 8.55 -41.36
N ALA A 762 -32.48 9.17 -40.20
CA ALA A 762 -33.16 8.56 -39.07
C ALA A 762 -34.64 8.94 -39.10
N LYS A 763 -35.54 7.96 -39.06
CA LYS A 763 -37.00 8.10 -39.03
C LYS A 763 -37.51 7.92 -37.60
N PHE A 764 -38.30 8.87 -37.12
CA PHE A 764 -38.94 8.87 -35.80
C PHE A 764 -40.45 8.82 -35.95
N ASN A 765 -41.07 7.71 -35.52
CA ASN A 765 -42.52 7.57 -35.42
C ASN A 765 -42.92 7.81 -33.96
N MET A 766 -43.70 8.85 -33.69
CA MET A 766 -44.01 9.27 -32.33
C MET A 766 -45.51 9.50 -32.13
N LEU A 767 -46.00 9.20 -30.93
CA LEU A 767 -47.31 9.64 -30.45
C LEU A 767 -47.10 10.75 -29.43
N LEU A 768 -47.50 11.97 -29.78
CA LEU A 768 -47.28 13.19 -29.00
C LEU A 768 -48.58 13.60 -28.31
N LYS A 769 -48.51 13.86 -27.01
CA LYS A 769 -49.58 14.53 -26.26
C LYS A 769 -49.26 16.01 -26.18
N VAL A 770 -50.14 16.83 -26.74
CA VAL A 770 -49.92 18.27 -26.92
C VAL A 770 -51.07 19.03 -26.28
N LYS A 771 -50.77 20.14 -25.60
CA LYS A 771 -51.75 21.04 -25.00
C LYS A 771 -51.88 22.31 -25.81
N ARG A 772 -53.12 22.73 -26.09
CA ARG A 772 -53.46 24.00 -26.74
C ARG A 772 -54.49 24.72 -25.88
N GLY A 773 -54.04 25.72 -25.12
CA GLY A 773 -54.88 26.40 -24.13
C GLY A 773 -55.37 25.42 -23.04
N SER A 774 -56.68 25.19 -22.96
CA SER A 774 -57.29 24.23 -22.02
C SER A 774 -57.60 22.85 -22.63
N LYS A 775 -57.28 22.63 -23.92
CA LYS A 775 -57.55 21.35 -24.61
C LYS A 775 -56.26 20.52 -24.74
N GLU A 776 -56.38 19.22 -24.46
CA GLU A 776 -55.33 18.23 -24.72
C GLU A 776 -55.67 17.43 -25.97
N GLU A 777 -54.70 17.28 -26.87
CA GLU A 777 -54.85 16.61 -28.17
C GLU A 777 -53.66 15.66 -28.36
N LYS A 778 -53.88 14.51 -29.01
CA LYS A 778 -52.83 13.57 -29.37
C LYS A 778 -52.55 13.64 -30.87
N PHE A 779 -51.28 13.52 -31.26
CA PHE A 779 -50.87 13.51 -32.65
C PHE A 779 -49.89 12.37 -32.91
N LYS A 780 -50.12 11.60 -33.97
CA LYS A 780 -49.11 10.72 -34.56
C LYS A 780 -48.24 11.54 -35.48
N ALA A 781 -46.93 11.54 -35.25
CA ALA A 781 -45.96 12.34 -36.00
C ALA A 781 -44.83 11.46 -36.54
N GLU A 782 -44.52 11.62 -37.82
CA GLU A 782 -43.34 11.05 -38.47
C GLU A 782 -42.35 12.15 -38.80
N VAL A 783 -41.18 12.11 -38.17
CA VAL A 783 -40.09 13.09 -38.35
C VAL A 783 -38.85 12.38 -38.86
N HIS A 784 -38.20 12.90 -39.90
CA HIS A 784 -36.90 12.41 -40.34
C HIS A 784 -35.79 13.37 -39.93
N LYS A 785 -34.61 12.84 -39.62
CA LYS A 785 -33.38 13.59 -39.40
C LYS A 785 -32.35 13.15 -40.43
N ASN A 786 -31.91 14.07 -41.29
CA ASN A 786 -30.89 13.78 -42.30
C ASN A 786 -29.49 13.69 -41.67
N VAL A 787 -28.50 13.28 -42.47
CA VAL A 787 -27.09 13.13 -42.05
C VAL A 787 -26.47 14.45 -41.58
N GLU A 788 -26.99 15.59 -42.04
CA GLU A 788 -26.57 16.94 -41.65
C GLU A 788 -27.22 17.41 -40.33
N GLY A 789 -28.07 16.60 -39.72
CA GLY A 789 -28.73 16.88 -38.44
C GLY A 789 -29.99 17.73 -38.51
N THR A 790 -30.49 18.00 -39.72
CA THR A 790 -31.72 18.78 -39.96
C THR A 790 -32.96 17.88 -39.86
N PHE A 791 -33.98 18.35 -39.16
CA PHE A 791 -35.26 17.64 -39.00
C PHE A 791 -36.30 18.07 -40.05
N SER A 792 -37.09 17.12 -40.55
CA SER A 792 -38.23 17.36 -41.44
C SER A 792 -39.45 16.60 -40.96
N LEU A 793 -40.58 17.30 -40.74
CA LEU A 793 -41.86 16.67 -40.41
C LEU A 793 -42.53 16.18 -41.70
N ASN A 794 -42.62 14.85 -41.86
CA ASN A 794 -43.19 14.23 -43.05
C ASN A 794 -44.69 14.01 -42.94
N GLN A 795 -45.15 13.46 -41.81
CA GLN A 795 -46.56 13.18 -41.56
C GLN A 795 -46.94 13.61 -40.15
N MET A 796 -48.13 14.21 -40.00
CA MET A 796 -48.68 14.51 -38.69
C MET A 796 -50.21 14.48 -38.74
N GLU A 797 -50.81 13.60 -37.95
CA GLU A 797 -52.26 13.37 -37.95
C GLU A 797 -52.79 13.35 -36.51
N ALA A 798 -53.98 13.90 -36.31
CA ALA A 798 -54.65 13.87 -35.02
C ALA A 798 -55.04 12.42 -34.68
N ASP A 799 -54.66 11.97 -33.49
CA ASP A 799 -55.00 10.65 -33.00
C ASP A 799 -56.25 10.75 -32.12
N HIS A 800 -57.35 10.16 -32.58
CA HIS A 800 -58.64 10.20 -31.88
C HIS A 800 -58.85 9.04 -30.89
N SER A 801 -57.80 8.27 -30.62
CA SER A 801 -57.79 7.10 -29.71
C SER A 801 -57.62 7.40 -28.22
#